data_AF-A0AAV9PVS9-F1
#
_entry.id   AF-A0AAV9PVS9-F1
#
_cell.length_a   1.000
_cell.length_b   1.000
_cell.length_c   1.000
_cell.angle_alpha   90.00
_cell.angle_beta   90.00
_cell.angle_gamma   90.00
#
_symmetry.space_group_name_H-M   'P 1'
#
loop_
_entity.id
_entity.type
_entity.pdbx_description
1 polymer ?
#
loop_
_entity_poly.entity_id
_entity_poly.type
_entity_poly.pdbx_seq_one_letter_code
_entity_poly.pdbx_strand_id
1 'polypeptide(L)'
;MTGHNHYAMCAQFHPKEDLVVSASLDQSVRVWDISGLRKKQSAPTSMNFEDQLARANQQQADMFGNTDAVVKFVLEGHDRGVNWVAFHPTLPLIVSAGDDRLVKLWRMSETKAWEVDTCRGHFQNVSACLFHPHQDLILSVGEDKTVRVWDLNKRTSVQSFKRENDRFWVIAAHPEINLFAAGHDNGVMVFKLERERPASSVYQNQLFYITKDKHVRSYDFTKNAESPSLLSLRKFGNNWVPPRTLSYNPAERSILVTSPTDGGTYELIGLPKDATGASDPTDIKRGSGNAAVFVARNRFATFTSSTQLVEIKDLSNSTTKSFNAPPGTTDITYGGTGCLLLLTPTNVVLHDIQQKKQLAELSVAGVKYVSWSNDGLYAALLSKHNVTIVNKNLEQVSTLHETIRIKSATWNDSGVLLYSTLNHIKYTLLNGDNGILRTLDQTVYLVKVKGRNVYCLDRYAKPKVLSVDPTEYRFKLALVKRNYDEMLQIIKSSSLVGQSIIAYVQKKGYPEIALQFVQDPQTRFELAIECGNLEVATEMAKELDRPKIWTRLGAEALIHGNHQTVEMTYQKLRNFDKLSFLYLCTGDEEKLTRMAKIAEHRGDFVSRFQNALYLGDVETRIQMFKEIDLYPLAYLTAKTHGLTEECQSILELCGLTEDQISMPESGQAFAPTKVIAPTCKANWPVKEASHSSFEKALLGEVSGAVEDETSPDLLNEDAPVIADGTGLAGEDEADAVEGWDMGDDIGLDTAGDDSEFVNVDNPDAPVEAAGPGSSEADMWARNSPLAADHVAAGSFESAMQLLNRQIGAVNFAPLKPRFLEIYQASRTFLPANAGLSPMLNYVRRNIDETDSRKLLPVIPRSLDTLSTVDLQEGYTAMRTNKLENGVVTFQNILQSLLVNVVGSEAQVDEAKALIAKCMEYTLAMSIELERRQLATAGGDSDEQLKRQLELSAYFTVPKLDVSHRQLALMAAMKLAFSNKQFSSALSFANRVLANGGAPKLVEQAKKVKQQAERAGSSDKIDVEYDQFADFEVCAASYTPIYSGSQSVSCPFDGAKYQTQYKGQVCKICEVCEIGAAASGLRLWVRGL
;
A
#
# COMPACT_ATOMS: atom_id res chain seq x y z
N MET A 1 -57.48 43.27 7.51
CA MET A 1 -56.72 42.01 7.67
C MET A 1 -55.78 41.89 6.48
N THR A 2 -54.55 42.36 6.61
CA THR A 2 -53.60 42.48 5.48
C THR A 2 -52.70 41.25 5.33
N GLY A 3 -52.69 40.34 6.32
CA GLY A 3 -51.87 39.13 6.39
C GLY A 3 -52.61 37.83 6.05
N HIS A 4 -51.87 36.72 5.97
CA HIS A 4 -52.45 35.37 6.01
C HIS A 4 -53.20 35.14 7.33
N ASN A 5 -54.24 34.32 7.29
CA ASN A 5 -55.06 34.00 8.47
C ASN A 5 -54.53 32.79 9.27
N HIS A 6 -53.51 32.11 8.76
CA HIS A 6 -52.85 30.97 9.38
C HIS A 6 -51.33 31.03 9.10
N TYR A 7 -50.56 30.09 9.66
CA TYR A 7 -49.12 29.95 9.39
C TYR A 7 -48.80 30.02 7.89
N ALA A 8 -47.87 30.89 7.53
CA ALA A 8 -47.26 30.91 6.21
C ALA A 8 -46.15 29.86 6.18
N MET A 9 -46.31 28.83 5.34
CA MET A 9 -45.42 27.67 5.30
C MET A 9 -44.18 27.91 4.44
N CYS A 10 -44.32 28.72 3.39
CA CYS A 10 -43.26 29.02 2.44
C CYS A 10 -43.44 30.44 1.90
N ALA A 11 -42.35 31.16 1.69
CA ALA A 11 -42.34 32.40 0.93
C ALA A 11 -41.10 32.45 0.03
N GLN A 12 -41.24 32.95 -1.19
CA GLN A 12 -40.15 33.08 -2.16
C GLN A 12 -40.18 34.44 -2.83
N PHE A 13 -39.01 35.08 -2.92
CA PHE A 13 -38.81 36.29 -3.72
C PHE A 13 -38.83 35.96 -5.20
N HIS A 14 -39.41 36.83 -6.02
CA HIS A 14 -39.32 36.71 -7.47
C HIS A 14 -37.87 36.97 -7.92
N PRO A 15 -37.31 36.18 -8.86
CA PRO A 15 -35.91 36.32 -9.25
C PRO A 15 -35.52 37.67 -9.88
N LYS A 16 -36.48 38.44 -10.40
CA LYS A 16 -36.23 39.68 -11.15
C LYS A 16 -37.12 40.87 -10.79
N GLU A 17 -38.26 40.63 -10.15
CA GLU A 17 -39.27 41.66 -9.89
C GLU A 17 -39.37 41.87 -8.39
N ASP A 18 -39.86 43.04 -7.98
CA ASP A 18 -40.06 43.40 -6.56
C ASP A 18 -41.33 42.72 -6.01
N LEU A 19 -41.42 41.39 -6.18
CA LEU A 19 -42.54 40.57 -5.76
C LEU A 19 -42.11 39.46 -4.80
N VAL A 20 -42.99 39.11 -3.87
CA VAL A 20 -42.86 37.93 -3.00
C VAL A 20 -44.10 37.08 -3.18
N VAL A 21 -43.96 35.76 -3.26
CA VAL A 21 -45.11 34.85 -3.17
C VAL A 21 -45.05 34.10 -1.85
N SER A 22 -46.19 33.92 -1.19
CA SER A 22 -46.30 33.14 0.04
C SER A 22 -47.43 32.12 -0.04
N ALA A 23 -47.20 30.95 0.54
CA ALA A 23 -48.18 29.89 0.73
C ALA A 23 -48.53 29.77 2.20
N SER A 24 -49.80 29.51 2.50
CA SER A 24 -50.27 29.34 3.87
C SER A 24 -51.25 28.19 4.01
N LEU A 25 -51.35 27.70 5.24
CA LEU A 25 -52.37 26.74 5.66
C LEU A 25 -53.79 27.35 5.65
N ASP A 26 -53.94 28.66 5.42
CA ASP A 26 -55.24 29.32 5.18
C ASP A 26 -55.84 29.04 3.79
N GLN A 27 -55.31 28.05 3.06
CA GLN A 27 -55.71 27.61 1.72
C GLN A 27 -55.38 28.60 0.59
N SER A 28 -54.77 29.75 0.92
CA SER A 28 -54.45 30.79 -0.06
C SER A 28 -52.96 30.83 -0.39
N VAL A 29 -52.66 31.16 -1.64
CA VAL A 29 -51.35 31.65 -2.07
C VAL A 29 -51.48 33.14 -2.33
N ARG A 30 -50.54 33.95 -1.84
CA ARG A 30 -50.59 35.41 -2.02
C ARG A 30 -49.33 35.91 -2.69
N VAL A 31 -49.50 36.85 -3.62
CA VAL A 31 -48.41 37.59 -4.25
C VAL A 31 -48.40 38.99 -3.67
N TRP A 32 -47.25 39.42 -3.17
CA TRP A 32 -47.02 40.69 -2.50
C TRP A 32 -46.12 41.56 -3.37
N ASP A 33 -46.44 42.85 -3.46
CA ASP A 33 -45.59 43.88 -4.04
C ASP A 33 -44.77 44.54 -2.92
N ILE A 34 -43.45 44.44 -3.02
CA ILE A 34 -42.48 44.97 -2.05
C ILE A 34 -41.71 46.19 -2.59
N SER A 35 -42.13 46.75 -3.73
CA SER A 35 -41.49 47.93 -4.31
C SER A 35 -41.48 49.14 -3.36
N GLY A 36 -42.47 49.23 -2.44
CA GLY A 36 -42.53 50.24 -1.38
C GLY A 36 -41.34 50.16 -0.40
N LEU A 37 -40.96 48.94 0.02
CA LEU A 37 -39.79 48.69 0.88
C LEU A 37 -38.49 49.13 0.20
N ARG A 38 -38.31 48.76 -1.07
CA ARG A 38 -37.11 49.09 -1.85
C ARG A 38 -36.97 50.61 -2.07
N LYS A 39 -38.08 51.32 -2.28
CA LYS A 39 -38.12 52.79 -2.41
C LYS A 39 -37.83 53.52 -1.10
N LYS A 40 -38.20 52.95 0.05
CA LYS A 40 -37.88 53.54 1.38
C LYS A 40 -36.41 53.37 1.78
N GLN A 41 -35.75 52.28 1.38
CA GLN A 41 -34.37 51.96 1.77
C GLN A 41 -33.29 52.36 0.74
N SER A 42 -33.66 52.83 -0.44
CA SER A 42 -32.70 53.34 -1.42
C SER A 42 -32.23 54.76 -1.06
N ALA A 43 -30.91 54.98 -1.07
CA ALA A 43 -30.32 56.31 -0.86
C ALA A 43 -30.77 57.29 -1.96
N PRO A 44 -30.99 58.58 -1.64
CA PRO A 44 -31.57 59.53 -2.58
C PRO A 44 -30.57 59.81 -3.71
N THR A 45 -30.88 59.35 -4.92
CA THR A 45 -30.19 59.77 -6.14
C THR A 45 -31.12 60.71 -6.90
N SER A 46 -30.74 61.99 -6.92
CA SER A 46 -31.37 63.14 -7.62
C SER A 46 -32.89 63.30 -7.46
N MET A 47 -33.29 64.21 -6.57
CA MET A 47 -34.68 64.61 -6.36
C MET A 47 -35.23 65.38 -7.58
N ASN A 48 -36.36 64.94 -8.14
CA ASN A 48 -37.22 65.79 -8.96
C ASN A 48 -38.12 66.66 -8.05
N PHE A 49 -38.46 67.87 -8.51
CA PHE A 49 -39.27 68.85 -7.77
C PHE A 49 -40.64 68.31 -7.30
N GLU A 50 -41.21 67.34 -8.02
CA GLU A 50 -42.45 66.64 -7.61
C GLU A 50 -42.26 65.78 -6.35
N ASP A 51 -41.11 65.14 -6.15
CA ASP A 51 -40.82 64.31 -4.98
C ASP A 51 -40.64 65.15 -3.70
N GLN A 52 -40.21 66.40 -3.84
CA GLN A 52 -40.16 67.36 -2.72
C GLN A 52 -41.57 67.80 -2.29
N LEU A 53 -42.48 68.00 -3.24
CA LEU A 53 -43.86 68.40 -2.94
C LEU A 53 -44.66 67.25 -2.32
N ALA A 54 -44.42 66.01 -2.74
CA ALA A 54 -45.05 64.81 -2.16
C ALA A 54 -44.61 64.56 -0.70
N ARG A 55 -43.36 64.89 -0.35
CA ARG A 55 -42.85 64.77 1.04
C ARG A 55 -43.38 65.85 1.98
N ALA A 56 -43.66 67.07 1.49
CA ALA A 56 -44.22 68.14 2.32
C ALA A 56 -45.64 67.81 2.81
N ASN A 57 -46.41 67.04 2.05
CA ASN A 57 -47.75 66.57 2.44
C ASN A 57 -47.75 65.25 3.23
N GLN A 58 -46.61 64.57 3.39
CA GLN A 58 -46.53 63.27 4.08
C GLN A 58 -46.57 63.36 5.61
N GLN A 59 -46.24 64.51 6.22
CA GLN A 59 -46.27 64.66 7.68
C GLN A 59 -47.68 64.57 8.28
N GLN A 60 -48.75 64.68 7.48
CA GLN A 60 -50.13 64.47 7.93
C GLN A 60 -50.70 63.07 7.64
N ALA A 61 -49.99 62.22 6.88
CA ALA A 61 -50.48 60.91 6.45
C ALA A 61 -49.94 59.72 7.29
N ASP A 62 -48.99 59.96 8.21
CA ASP A 62 -48.40 58.91 9.07
C ASP A 62 -49.33 58.35 10.16
N MET A 63 -50.58 58.82 10.25
CA MET A 63 -51.57 58.33 11.23
C MET A 63 -52.40 57.13 10.73
N PHE A 64 -52.32 56.78 9.45
CA PHE A 64 -52.98 55.58 8.89
C PHE A 64 -52.06 54.83 7.90
N GLY A 65 -51.16 54.02 8.47
CA GLY A 65 -50.54 52.82 7.88
C GLY A 65 -50.36 52.77 6.37
N ASN A 66 -49.31 53.39 5.85
CA ASN A 66 -48.82 53.08 4.51
C ASN A 66 -48.11 51.71 4.56
N THR A 67 -48.77 50.65 4.09
CA THR A 67 -48.27 49.26 4.20
C THR A 67 -47.08 49.07 3.26
N ASP A 68 -45.91 48.86 3.86
CA ASP A 68 -44.63 48.68 3.17
C ASP A 68 -44.59 47.49 2.18
N ALA A 69 -45.49 46.53 2.37
CA ALA A 69 -45.79 45.47 1.42
C ALA A 69 -47.31 45.40 1.18
N VAL A 70 -47.73 45.37 -0.08
CA VAL A 70 -49.16 45.33 -0.48
C VAL A 70 -49.46 43.97 -1.11
N VAL A 71 -50.58 43.34 -0.73
CA VAL A 71 -51.07 42.14 -1.42
C VAL A 71 -51.51 42.53 -2.83
N LYS A 72 -50.80 42.04 -3.84
CA LYS A 72 -51.11 42.25 -5.25
C LYS A 72 -52.17 41.26 -5.74
N PHE A 73 -52.02 39.98 -5.42
CA PHE A 73 -52.97 38.92 -5.80
C PHE A 73 -53.22 37.95 -4.66
N VAL A 74 -54.46 37.48 -4.54
CA VAL A 74 -54.87 36.36 -3.68
C VAL A 74 -55.33 35.23 -4.60
N LEU A 75 -54.67 34.09 -4.49
CA LEU A 75 -54.89 32.88 -5.29
C LEU A 75 -55.57 31.84 -4.39
N GLU A 76 -56.87 31.67 -4.58
CA GLU A 76 -57.70 30.71 -3.87
C GLU A 76 -58.09 29.59 -4.84
N GLY A 77 -57.85 28.33 -4.46
CA GLY A 77 -58.18 27.19 -5.31
C GLY A 77 -57.72 25.84 -4.78
N HIS A 78 -56.85 25.80 -3.77
CA HIS A 78 -56.60 24.58 -2.99
C HIS A 78 -57.73 24.34 -1.99
N ASP A 79 -58.13 23.08 -1.81
CA ASP A 79 -59.20 22.70 -0.88
C ASP A 79 -58.70 22.51 0.57
N ARG A 80 -57.38 22.55 0.76
CA ARG A 80 -56.67 22.38 2.04
C ARG A 80 -55.45 23.31 2.10
N GLY A 81 -54.72 23.24 3.20
CA GLY A 81 -53.54 24.08 3.42
C GLY A 81 -52.50 23.95 2.30
N VAL A 82 -51.85 25.07 1.97
CA VAL A 82 -50.78 25.12 0.97
C VAL A 82 -49.43 25.11 1.68
N ASN A 83 -48.62 24.10 1.40
CA ASN A 83 -47.33 23.89 2.06
C ASN A 83 -46.20 24.64 1.38
N TRP A 84 -46.25 24.74 0.06
CA TRP A 84 -45.14 25.29 -0.71
C TRP A 84 -45.60 26.06 -1.94
N VAL A 85 -44.79 27.03 -2.34
CA VAL A 85 -44.98 27.80 -3.55
C VAL A 85 -43.64 28.13 -4.18
N ALA A 86 -43.59 28.15 -5.50
CA ALA A 86 -42.39 28.56 -6.21
C ALA A 86 -42.70 29.40 -7.47
N PHE A 87 -41.85 30.39 -7.73
CA PHE A 87 -41.84 31.13 -8.99
C PHE A 87 -41.08 30.38 -10.08
N HIS A 88 -41.57 30.49 -11.31
CA HIS A 88 -40.81 30.09 -12.47
C HIS A 88 -39.69 31.11 -12.76
N PRO A 89 -38.48 30.70 -13.16
CA PRO A 89 -37.33 31.60 -13.30
C PRO A 89 -37.45 32.66 -14.40
N THR A 90 -38.24 32.40 -15.46
CA THR A 90 -38.37 33.30 -16.62
C THR A 90 -39.81 33.63 -17.04
N LEU A 91 -40.69 32.63 -17.11
CA LEU A 91 -42.11 32.78 -17.40
C LEU A 91 -42.91 33.30 -16.19
N PRO A 92 -44.02 34.03 -16.39
CA PRO A 92 -44.89 34.54 -15.32
C PRO A 92 -45.83 33.43 -14.80
N LEU A 93 -45.21 32.37 -14.26
CA LEU A 93 -45.86 31.18 -13.73
C LEU A 93 -45.49 30.99 -12.26
N ILE A 94 -46.45 30.51 -11.49
CA ILE A 94 -46.29 30.11 -10.08
C ILE A 94 -46.76 28.67 -9.96
N VAL A 95 -46.04 27.84 -9.23
CA VAL A 95 -46.48 26.49 -8.85
C VAL A 95 -46.72 26.44 -7.36
N SER A 96 -47.80 25.79 -6.93
CA SER A 96 -48.11 25.57 -5.51
C SER A 96 -48.39 24.10 -5.23
N ALA A 97 -48.04 23.68 -4.02
CA ALA A 97 -48.24 22.32 -3.52
C ALA A 97 -49.06 22.36 -2.22
N GLY A 98 -50.10 21.53 -2.13
CA GLY A 98 -51.02 21.52 -1.02
C GLY A 98 -51.32 20.14 -0.41
N ASP A 99 -51.96 20.18 0.76
CA ASP A 99 -52.47 19.03 1.50
C ASP A 99 -53.67 18.35 0.82
N ASP A 100 -54.22 18.97 -0.23
CA ASP A 100 -55.22 18.38 -1.11
C ASP A 100 -54.63 17.31 -2.05
N ARG A 101 -53.30 17.08 -1.96
CA ARG A 101 -52.50 16.13 -2.76
C ARG A 101 -52.28 16.61 -4.20
N LEU A 102 -52.53 17.91 -4.44
CA LEU A 102 -52.47 18.51 -5.76
C LEU A 102 -51.28 19.46 -5.87
N VAL A 103 -50.73 19.53 -7.08
CA VAL A 103 -49.81 20.59 -7.47
C VAL A 103 -50.53 21.46 -8.49
N LYS A 104 -50.77 22.73 -8.15
CA LYS A 104 -51.48 23.67 -9.01
C LYS A 104 -50.51 24.62 -9.70
N LEU A 105 -50.80 24.92 -10.96
CA LEU A 105 -50.07 25.88 -11.77
C LEU A 105 -50.91 27.12 -11.95
N TRP A 106 -50.35 28.27 -11.62
CA TRP A 106 -50.97 29.58 -11.76
C TRP A 106 -50.21 30.39 -12.78
N ARG A 107 -50.94 31.22 -13.53
CA ARG A 107 -50.36 32.23 -14.40
C ARG A 107 -50.73 33.59 -13.87
N MET A 108 -49.77 34.49 -13.91
CA MET A 108 -49.96 35.89 -13.53
C MET A 108 -49.72 36.80 -14.72
N SER A 109 -50.50 37.87 -14.80
CA SER A 109 -50.24 39.06 -15.60
C SER A 109 -50.07 40.25 -14.65
N GLU A 110 -49.83 41.44 -15.20
CA GLU A 110 -49.77 42.67 -14.40
C GLU A 110 -51.05 42.95 -13.61
N THR A 111 -52.21 42.52 -14.13
CA THR A 111 -53.54 42.87 -13.62
C THR A 111 -54.31 41.73 -12.97
N LYS A 112 -53.98 40.46 -13.27
CA LYS A 112 -54.69 39.30 -12.74
C LYS A 112 -53.78 38.09 -12.60
N ALA A 113 -54.05 37.23 -11.61
CA ALA A 113 -53.52 35.88 -11.55
C ALA A 113 -54.67 34.86 -11.49
N TRP A 114 -54.53 33.71 -12.16
CA TRP A 114 -55.56 32.66 -12.21
C TRP A 114 -54.93 31.26 -12.33
N GLU A 115 -55.69 30.25 -11.89
CA GLU A 115 -55.31 28.84 -12.03
C GLU A 115 -55.32 28.43 -13.50
N VAL A 116 -54.22 27.86 -13.99
CA VAL A 116 -54.09 27.35 -15.35
C VAL A 116 -54.47 25.89 -15.42
N ASP A 117 -53.87 25.06 -14.56
CA ASP A 117 -54.09 23.62 -14.53
C ASP A 117 -53.59 23.00 -13.21
N THR A 118 -53.91 21.73 -13.00
CA THR A 118 -53.53 20.94 -11.82
C THR A 118 -52.84 19.63 -12.23
N CYS A 119 -51.64 19.38 -11.70
CA CYS A 119 -50.96 18.09 -11.78
C CYS A 119 -51.53 17.12 -10.74
N ARG A 120 -52.10 16.00 -11.22
CA ARG A 120 -52.75 14.97 -10.38
C ARG A 120 -51.92 13.70 -10.37
N GLY A 121 -51.66 13.15 -9.18
CA GLY A 121 -51.06 11.82 -9.06
C GLY A 121 -50.39 11.51 -7.72
N HIS A 122 -50.07 12.51 -6.90
CA HIS A 122 -49.63 12.25 -5.52
C HIS A 122 -50.76 11.59 -4.70
N PHE A 123 -50.39 10.63 -3.86
CA PHE A 123 -51.35 9.86 -3.06
C PHE A 123 -51.53 10.41 -1.63
N GLN A 124 -50.60 11.23 -1.17
CA GLN A 124 -50.63 11.94 0.12
C GLN A 124 -50.19 13.40 -0.09
N ASN A 125 -50.12 14.17 1.00
CA ASN A 125 -49.84 15.60 0.99
C ASN A 125 -48.56 15.89 0.20
N VAL A 126 -48.60 16.96 -0.61
CA VAL A 126 -47.42 17.44 -1.32
C VAL A 126 -46.74 18.47 -0.45
N SER A 127 -45.53 18.14 0.01
CA SER A 127 -44.80 18.94 0.98
C SER A 127 -44.02 20.08 0.30
N ALA A 128 -43.44 19.83 -0.88
CA ALA A 128 -42.75 20.87 -1.64
C ALA A 128 -42.84 20.68 -3.17
N CYS A 129 -42.69 21.77 -3.90
CA CYS A 129 -42.61 21.77 -5.37
C CYS A 129 -41.67 22.86 -5.89
N LEU A 130 -41.06 22.65 -7.05
CA LEU A 130 -40.21 23.65 -7.72
C LEU A 130 -40.21 23.48 -9.24
N PHE A 131 -39.83 24.55 -9.95
CA PHE A 131 -39.58 24.49 -11.38
C PHE A 131 -38.14 24.08 -11.67
N HIS A 132 -37.95 23.24 -12.69
CA HIS A 132 -36.62 22.93 -13.18
C HIS A 132 -35.97 24.21 -13.78
N PRO A 133 -34.72 24.56 -13.44
CA PRO A 133 -34.10 25.83 -13.86
C PRO A 133 -33.97 26.02 -15.39
N HIS A 134 -33.78 24.93 -16.13
CA HIS A 134 -33.49 24.96 -17.58
C HIS A 134 -34.46 24.19 -18.49
N GLN A 135 -35.34 23.36 -17.95
CA GLN A 135 -36.21 22.46 -18.73
C GLN A 135 -37.65 22.75 -18.33
N ASP A 136 -38.59 22.46 -19.23
CA ASP A 136 -40.03 22.64 -19.00
C ASP A 136 -40.58 21.51 -18.09
N LEU A 137 -40.03 21.39 -16.88
CA LEU A 137 -40.36 20.36 -15.90
C LEU A 137 -40.71 20.99 -14.55
N ILE A 138 -41.62 20.34 -13.83
CA ILE A 138 -41.94 20.63 -12.43
C ILE A 138 -41.50 19.43 -11.60
N LEU A 139 -40.87 19.68 -10.45
CA LEU A 139 -40.54 18.67 -9.47
C LEU A 139 -41.43 18.85 -8.25
N SER A 140 -41.96 17.75 -7.73
CA SER A 140 -42.70 17.76 -6.47
C SER A 140 -42.30 16.59 -5.59
N VAL A 141 -42.40 16.81 -4.29
CA VAL A 141 -42.12 15.81 -3.26
C VAL A 141 -43.26 15.78 -2.26
N GLY A 142 -43.56 14.60 -1.75
CA GLY A 142 -44.67 14.45 -0.81
C GLY A 142 -44.50 13.33 0.19
N GLU A 143 -45.47 13.26 1.09
CA GLU A 143 -45.57 12.25 2.14
C GLU A 143 -45.82 10.84 1.58
N ASP A 144 -46.22 10.73 0.32
CA ASP A 144 -46.37 9.44 -0.37
C ASP A 144 -45.02 8.77 -0.70
N LYS A 145 -43.92 9.33 -0.17
CA LYS A 145 -42.56 8.84 -0.29
C LYS A 145 -42.04 8.88 -1.72
N THR A 146 -42.62 9.75 -2.54
CA THR A 146 -42.23 9.93 -3.94
C THR A 146 -41.72 11.33 -4.24
N VAL A 147 -40.69 11.36 -5.10
CA VAL A 147 -40.33 12.54 -5.88
C VAL A 147 -40.91 12.34 -7.27
N ARG A 148 -41.78 13.25 -7.72
CA ARG A 148 -42.41 13.19 -9.05
C ARG A 148 -41.89 14.32 -9.93
N VAL A 149 -41.68 13.98 -11.19
CA VAL A 149 -41.29 14.90 -12.26
C VAL A 149 -42.46 15.03 -13.21
N TRP A 150 -42.94 16.25 -13.43
CA TRP A 150 -44.08 16.56 -14.28
C TRP A 150 -43.64 17.32 -15.50
N ASP A 151 -44.26 17.01 -16.63
CA ASP A 151 -44.12 17.79 -17.85
C ASP A 151 -44.94 19.07 -17.73
N LEU A 152 -44.31 20.24 -17.86
CA LEU A 152 -44.98 21.54 -17.74
C LEU A 152 -46.08 21.73 -18.81
N ASN A 153 -45.93 21.11 -19.98
CA ASN A 153 -46.83 21.24 -21.12
C ASN A 153 -47.94 20.18 -21.12
N LYS A 154 -47.64 18.95 -20.69
CA LYS A 154 -48.62 17.85 -20.68
C LYS A 154 -49.29 17.63 -19.34
N ARG A 155 -48.73 18.16 -18.25
CA ARG A 155 -49.20 18.01 -16.86
C ARG A 155 -49.28 16.55 -16.38
N THR A 156 -48.64 15.66 -17.12
CA THR A 156 -48.50 14.23 -16.79
C THR A 156 -47.18 13.98 -16.07
N SER A 157 -47.17 13.03 -15.14
CA SER A 157 -45.94 12.57 -14.50
C SER A 157 -45.05 11.84 -15.50
N VAL A 158 -43.82 12.31 -15.69
CA VAL A 158 -42.80 11.75 -16.59
C VAL A 158 -41.98 10.68 -15.86
N GLN A 159 -41.58 10.97 -14.63
CA GLN A 159 -40.78 10.08 -13.78
C GLN A 159 -41.26 10.15 -12.33
N SER A 160 -41.14 9.04 -11.62
CA SER A 160 -41.44 8.94 -10.19
C SER A 160 -40.34 8.15 -9.51
N PHE A 161 -39.71 8.73 -8.49
CA PHE A 161 -38.72 8.09 -7.63
C PHE A 161 -39.40 7.78 -6.30
N LYS A 162 -39.48 6.51 -5.91
CA LYS A 162 -40.09 6.09 -4.65
C LYS A 162 -39.05 5.48 -3.72
N ARG A 163 -39.09 5.85 -2.44
CA ARG A 163 -38.25 5.25 -1.39
C ARG A 163 -39.14 4.75 -0.26
N GLU A 164 -39.23 3.43 -0.08
CA GLU A 164 -40.30 2.83 0.74
C GLU A 164 -40.33 3.26 2.22
N ASN A 165 -39.21 3.74 2.77
CA ASN A 165 -39.10 4.04 4.20
C ASN A 165 -39.06 5.55 4.54
N ASP A 166 -38.99 6.44 3.56
CA ASP A 166 -38.68 7.86 3.80
C ASP A 166 -39.70 8.79 3.14
N ARG A 167 -40.35 9.66 3.91
CA ARG A 167 -41.16 10.77 3.36
C ARG A 167 -40.25 11.92 2.99
N PHE A 168 -40.64 12.67 1.95
CA PHE A 168 -39.89 13.83 1.49
C PHE A 168 -40.61 15.12 1.88
N TRP A 169 -39.86 16.05 2.47
CA TRP A 169 -40.40 17.29 3.03
C TRP A 169 -40.08 18.51 2.18
N VAL A 170 -38.87 18.55 1.60
CA VAL A 170 -38.35 19.71 0.88
C VAL A 170 -37.56 19.26 -0.34
N ILE A 171 -37.55 20.10 -1.37
CA ILE A 171 -36.70 19.91 -2.55
C ILE A 171 -36.07 21.24 -2.96
N ALA A 172 -34.82 21.20 -3.41
CA ALA A 172 -34.07 22.33 -3.93
C ALA A 172 -33.35 21.93 -5.22
N ALA A 173 -33.23 22.89 -6.15
CA ALA A 173 -32.50 22.73 -7.40
C ALA A 173 -31.27 23.63 -7.40
N HIS A 174 -30.15 23.11 -7.90
CA HIS A 174 -29.00 23.96 -8.18
C HIS A 174 -29.28 24.83 -9.43
N PRO A 175 -28.94 26.13 -9.43
CA PRO A 175 -29.30 27.05 -10.51
C PRO A 175 -28.64 26.71 -11.87
N GLU A 176 -27.38 26.24 -11.86
CA GLU A 176 -26.62 25.97 -13.10
C GLU A 176 -26.33 24.48 -13.39
N ILE A 177 -26.29 23.64 -12.36
CA ILE A 177 -25.88 22.25 -12.45
C ILE A 177 -27.13 21.39 -12.35
N ASN A 178 -27.19 20.30 -13.12
CA ASN A 178 -28.25 19.29 -13.04
C ASN A 178 -28.10 18.46 -11.74
N LEU A 179 -28.31 19.10 -10.61
CA LEU A 179 -28.28 18.54 -9.26
C LEU A 179 -29.51 19.03 -8.50
N PHE A 180 -30.19 18.08 -7.87
CA PHE A 180 -31.36 18.30 -7.04
C PHE A 180 -31.11 17.69 -5.67
N ALA A 181 -31.50 18.40 -4.62
CA ALA A 181 -31.43 17.93 -3.25
C ALA A 181 -32.85 17.78 -2.72
N ALA A 182 -33.21 16.60 -2.22
CA ALA A 182 -34.48 16.34 -1.55
C ALA A 182 -34.22 15.97 -0.09
N GLY A 183 -34.81 16.72 0.85
CA GLY A 183 -34.78 16.40 2.27
C GLY A 183 -35.87 15.39 2.61
N HIS A 184 -35.51 14.35 3.34
CA HIS A 184 -36.38 13.27 3.76
C HIS A 184 -36.20 12.96 5.25
N ASP A 185 -37.05 12.11 5.83
CA ASP A 185 -37.06 11.80 7.28
C ASP A 185 -35.65 11.50 7.85
N ASN A 186 -34.90 10.61 7.21
CA ASN A 186 -33.56 10.20 7.65
C ASN A 186 -32.38 11.05 7.14
N GLY A 187 -32.60 12.16 6.41
CA GLY A 187 -31.49 12.97 5.88
C GLY A 187 -31.76 13.65 4.54
N VAL A 188 -30.71 13.83 3.73
CA VAL A 188 -30.77 14.55 2.44
C VAL A 188 -30.29 13.64 1.30
N MET A 189 -31.04 13.62 0.21
CA MET A 189 -30.72 12.92 -1.02
C MET A 189 -30.33 13.91 -2.10
N VAL A 190 -29.11 13.80 -2.63
CA VAL A 190 -28.66 14.55 -3.81
C VAL A 190 -28.68 13.65 -5.04
N PHE A 191 -29.43 14.04 -6.08
CA PHE A 191 -29.62 13.24 -7.29
C PHE A 191 -29.56 14.08 -8.57
N LYS A 192 -29.45 13.39 -9.70
CA LYS A 192 -29.50 13.97 -11.06
C LYS A 192 -30.69 13.38 -11.81
N LEU A 193 -31.41 14.19 -12.58
CA LEU A 193 -32.54 13.70 -13.38
C LEU A 193 -32.07 13.05 -14.68
N GLU A 194 -31.18 13.72 -15.39
CA GLU A 194 -30.64 13.24 -16.67
C GLU A 194 -29.15 12.91 -16.60
N ARG A 195 -28.71 12.09 -17.57
CA ARG A 195 -27.30 11.79 -17.77
C ARG A 195 -26.64 12.91 -18.58
N GLU A 196 -25.59 13.51 -18.03
CA GLU A 196 -24.83 14.61 -18.67
C GLU A 196 -23.87 14.15 -19.79
N ARG A 197 -23.48 12.87 -19.80
CA ARG A 197 -22.52 12.36 -20.79
C ARG A 197 -23.22 12.11 -22.14
N PRO A 198 -22.81 12.79 -23.22
CA PRO A 198 -23.40 12.59 -24.54
C PRO A 198 -22.99 11.23 -25.13
N ALA A 199 -23.89 10.68 -25.96
CA ALA A 199 -23.59 9.50 -26.77
C ALA A 199 -22.78 9.92 -28.00
N SER A 200 -21.60 9.35 -28.16
CA SER A 200 -20.67 9.68 -29.25
C SER A 200 -19.90 8.46 -29.73
N SER A 201 -19.57 8.44 -31.01
CA SER A 201 -18.67 7.46 -31.63
C SER A 201 -17.73 8.16 -32.60
N VAL A 202 -16.48 7.71 -32.62
CA VAL A 202 -15.44 8.23 -33.51
C VAL A 202 -15.15 7.19 -34.57
N TYR A 203 -15.08 7.61 -35.81
CA TYR A 203 -14.53 6.82 -36.89
C TYR A 203 -13.58 7.67 -37.72
N GLN A 204 -12.31 7.27 -37.75
CA GLN A 204 -11.24 7.98 -38.45
C GLN A 204 -11.19 9.48 -38.10
N ASN A 205 -11.61 10.36 -39.02
CA ASN A 205 -11.61 11.81 -38.86
C ASN A 205 -13.00 12.42 -38.57
N GLN A 206 -14.03 11.59 -38.41
CA GLN A 206 -15.38 12.04 -38.14
C GLN A 206 -15.83 11.60 -36.74
N LEU A 207 -16.42 12.54 -36.01
CA LEU A 207 -17.12 12.31 -34.76
C LEU A 207 -18.62 12.37 -35.03
N PHE A 208 -19.34 11.30 -34.68
CA PHE A 208 -20.80 11.30 -34.64
C PHE A 208 -21.26 11.43 -33.20
N TYR A 209 -22.14 12.38 -32.91
CA TYR A 209 -22.69 12.60 -31.57
C TYR A 209 -24.15 13.00 -31.63
N ILE A 210 -24.85 12.77 -30.53
CA ILE A 210 -26.25 13.16 -30.35
C ILE A 210 -26.32 14.39 -29.44
N THR A 211 -26.99 15.44 -29.90
CA THR A 211 -27.26 16.64 -29.08
C THR A 211 -28.38 16.38 -28.07
N LYS A 212 -28.52 17.23 -27.05
CA LYS A 212 -29.63 17.12 -26.07
C LYS A 212 -31.02 17.15 -26.73
N ASP A 213 -31.16 17.90 -27.82
CA ASP A 213 -32.38 17.96 -28.62
C ASP A 213 -32.62 16.72 -29.50
N LYS A 214 -31.83 15.65 -29.27
CA LYS A 214 -31.85 14.38 -30.00
C LYS A 214 -31.55 14.51 -31.49
N HIS A 215 -30.68 15.44 -31.89
CA HIS A 215 -30.20 15.52 -33.27
C HIS A 215 -28.87 14.81 -33.43
N VAL A 216 -28.73 14.01 -34.48
CA VAL A 216 -27.45 13.40 -34.85
C VAL A 216 -26.66 14.41 -35.68
N ARG A 217 -25.45 14.74 -35.23
CA ARG A 217 -24.52 15.62 -35.95
C ARG A 217 -23.19 14.92 -36.17
N SER A 218 -22.47 15.36 -37.18
CA SER A 218 -21.08 14.94 -37.41
C SER A 218 -20.13 16.13 -37.30
N TYR A 219 -18.94 15.89 -36.75
CA TYR A 219 -17.87 16.87 -36.66
C TYR A 219 -16.62 16.32 -37.34
N ASP A 220 -16.05 17.08 -38.27
CA ASP A 220 -14.83 16.72 -39.00
C ASP A 220 -13.61 17.37 -38.32
N PHE A 221 -12.69 16.55 -37.82
CA PHE A 221 -11.48 17.00 -37.12
C PHE A 221 -10.45 17.69 -38.04
N THR A 222 -10.56 17.54 -39.37
CA THR A 222 -9.62 18.20 -40.31
C THR A 222 -10.08 19.60 -40.65
N LYS A 223 -11.38 19.79 -40.84
CA LYS A 223 -11.99 21.08 -41.18
C LYS A 223 -12.40 21.89 -39.96
N ASN A 224 -12.40 21.27 -38.77
CA ASN A 224 -12.93 21.83 -37.53
C ASN A 224 -14.36 22.38 -37.67
N ALA A 225 -15.16 21.74 -38.53
CA ALA A 225 -16.50 22.19 -38.89
C ALA A 225 -17.55 21.17 -38.44
N GLU A 226 -18.64 21.69 -37.87
CA GLU A 226 -19.84 20.93 -37.52
C GLU A 226 -20.76 20.83 -38.74
N SER A 227 -21.26 19.62 -39.03
CA SER A 227 -22.26 19.43 -40.08
C SER A 227 -23.65 19.89 -39.60
N PRO A 228 -24.52 20.37 -40.50
CA PRO A 228 -25.92 20.57 -40.17
C PRO A 228 -26.56 19.24 -39.75
N SER A 229 -27.64 19.33 -38.96
CA SER A 229 -28.32 18.16 -38.39
C SER A 229 -28.62 17.10 -39.44
N LEU A 230 -27.98 15.93 -39.33
CA LEU A 230 -28.15 14.80 -40.23
C LEU A 230 -29.52 14.14 -40.05
N LEU A 231 -29.98 14.04 -38.80
CA LEU A 231 -31.21 13.34 -38.47
C LEU A 231 -31.80 13.83 -37.13
N SER A 232 -33.13 13.87 -37.03
CA SER A 232 -33.84 14.12 -35.77
C SER A 232 -34.36 12.81 -35.16
N LEU A 233 -33.98 12.53 -33.91
CA LEU A 233 -34.43 11.39 -33.12
C LEU A 233 -35.48 11.79 -32.07
N ARG A 234 -36.26 12.86 -32.31
CA ARG A 234 -37.28 13.30 -31.34
C ARG A 234 -38.35 12.24 -31.07
N LYS A 235 -38.67 11.38 -32.05
CA LYS A 235 -39.61 10.25 -31.91
C LYS A 235 -38.99 9.00 -31.24
N PHE A 236 -37.72 9.06 -30.83
CA PHE A 236 -37.01 7.98 -30.17
C PHE A 236 -37.14 8.04 -28.65
N GLY A 237 -37.76 7.02 -28.05
CA GLY A 237 -37.97 6.93 -26.60
C GLY A 237 -38.76 8.10 -26.01
N ASN A 238 -38.68 8.27 -24.70
CA ASN A 238 -39.28 9.43 -24.02
C ASN A 238 -38.44 10.69 -24.31
N ASN A 239 -39.07 11.81 -24.68
CA ASN A 239 -38.41 13.07 -25.04
C ASN A 239 -37.38 13.54 -24.00
N TRP A 240 -37.64 13.24 -22.73
CA TRP A 240 -36.87 13.70 -21.58
C TRP A 240 -35.67 12.80 -21.23
N VAL A 241 -35.54 11.62 -21.85
CA VAL A 241 -34.44 10.69 -21.58
C VAL A 241 -33.43 10.73 -22.72
N PRO A 242 -32.16 11.13 -22.47
CA PRO A 242 -31.14 11.13 -23.49
C PRO A 242 -30.66 9.70 -23.81
N PRO A 243 -30.23 9.43 -25.06
CA PRO A 243 -29.69 8.13 -25.46
C PRO A 243 -28.40 7.78 -24.69
N ARG A 244 -28.20 6.48 -24.42
CA ARG A 244 -27.11 5.97 -23.58
C ARG A 244 -25.81 5.76 -24.36
N THR A 245 -25.85 5.07 -25.49
CA THR A 245 -24.67 4.79 -26.33
C THR A 245 -24.99 4.99 -27.80
N LEU A 246 -23.95 5.29 -28.58
CA LEU A 246 -23.99 5.34 -30.02
C LEU A 246 -22.83 4.51 -30.56
N SER A 247 -23.12 3.59 -31.48
CA SER A 247 -22.13 2.78 -32.20
C SER A 247 -22.31 3.03 -33.70
N TYR A 248 -21.22 3.27 -34.44
CA TYR A 248 -21.26 3.57 -35.87
C TYR A 248 -20.65 2.44 -36.69
N ASN A 249 -21.30 2.08 -37.79
CA ASN A 249 -20.82 1.12 -38.77
C ASN A 249 -20.44 1.82 -40.09
N PRO A 250 -19.17 1.73 -40.53
CA PRO A 250 -18.73 2.39 -41.76
C PRO A 250 -19.26 1.74 -43.05
N ALA A 251 -19.62 0.45 -43.05
CA ALA A 251 -19.96 -0.28 -44.28
C ALA A 251 -21.25 0.22 -44.93
N GLU A 252 -22.32 0.40 -44.14
CA GLU A 252 -23.62 0.92 -44.60
C GLU A 252 -23.89 2.35 -44.12
N ARG A 253 -22.92 2.98 -43.43
CA ARG A 253 -23.10 4.26 -42.71
C ARG A 253 -24.32 4.22 -41.79
N SER A 254 -24.45 3.16 -40.99
CA SER A 254 -25.55 3.01 -40.04
C SER A 254 -25.10 3.27 -38.60
N ILE A 255 -26.01 3.76 -37.78
CA ILE A 255 -25.81 3.97 -36.34
C ILE A 255 -26.74 3.06 -35.55
N LEU A 256 -26.21 2.54 -34.45
CA LEU A 256 -26.95 1.88 -33.39
C LEU A 256 -27.03 2.82 -32.21
N VAL A 257 -28.24 3.18 -31.82
CA VAL A 257 -28.51 4.05 -30.67
C VAL A 257 -29.28 3.27 -29.63
N THR A 258 -28.84 3.34 -28.37
CA THR A 258 -29.53 2.68 -27.25
C THR A 258 -30.19 3.70 -26.34
N SER A 259 -31.38 3.38 -25.84
CA SER A 259 -32.11 4.14 -24.82
C SER A 259 -32.38 3.24 -23.61
N PRO A 260 -32.22 3.75 -22.37
CA PRO A 260 -32.50 2.99 -21.16
C PRO A 260 -33.99 2.90 -20.80
N THR A 261 -34.90 3.46 -21.62
CA THR A 261 -36.35 3.41 -21.41
C THR A 261 -36.92 2.00 -21.58
N ASP A 262 -37.92 1.61 -20.77
CA ASP A 262 -38.64 0.32 -20.81
C ASP A 262 -37.74 -0.93 -20.84
N GLY A 263 -36.76 -1.01 -19.93
CA GLY A 263 -35.87 -2.18 -19.84
C GLY A 263 -34.79 -2.25 -20.92
N GLY A 264 -34.65 -1.20 -21.75
CA GLY A 264 -33.60 -1.08 -22.76
C GLY A 264 -34.14 -1.29 -24.18
N THR A 265 -34.04 -0.26 -25.01
CA THR A 265 -34.42 -0.31 -26.43
C THR A 265 -33.25 0.12 -27.29
N TYR A 266 -33.08 -0.51 -28.45
CA TYR A 266 -32.10 -0.09 -29.45
C TYR A 266 -32.79 0.19 -30.79
N GLU A 267 -32.22 1.14 -31.52
CA GLU A 267 -32.60 1.49 -32.88
C GLU A 267 -31.39 1.41 -33.80
N LEU A 268 -31.56 0.68 -34.91
CA LEU A 268 -30.65 0.68 -36.05
C LEU A 268 -31.18 1.66 -37.09
N ILE A 269 -30.35 2.64 -37.47
CA ILE A 269 -30.73 3.75 -38.34
C ILE A 269 -29.65 3.96 -39.40
N GLY A 270 -30.03 4.02 -40.67
CA GLY A 270 -29.13 4.42 -41.76
C GLY A 270 -28.92 5.93 -41.81
N LEU A 271 -27.68 6.39 -42.00
CA LEU A 271 -27.37 7.82 -42.15
C LEU A 271 -27.40 8.25 -43.63
N PRO A 272 -28.04 9.38 -43.96
CA PRO A 272 -28.03 9.92 -45.32
C PRO A 272 -26.63 10.37 -45.76
N LYS A 273 -26.38 10.31 -47.08
CA LYS A 273 -25.10 10.76 -47.70
C LYS A 273 -24.90 12.28 -47.62
N ASP A 274 -25.98 13.04 -47.78
CA ASP A 274 -25.99 14.50 -47.70
C ASP A 274 -26.74 15.00 -46.46
N ALA A 275 -26.22 16.03 -45.82
CA ALA A 275 -26.80 16.66 -44.64
C ALA A 275 -27.94 17.61 -45.04
N THR A 276 -29.05 17.06 -45.54
CA THR A 276 -30.28 17.83 -45.79
C THR A 276 -31.02 17.97 -44.46
N GLY A 277 -31.21 19.20 -43.99
CA GLY A 277 -31.66 19.49 -42.63
C GLY A 277 -32.81 18.62 -42.11
N ALA A 278 -32.67 18.16 -40.86
CA ALA A 278 -33.70 17.59 -39.98
C ALA A 278 -34.76 16.70 -40.66
N SER A 279 -34.37 15.81 -41.57
CA SER A 279 -35.26 14.77 -42.10
C SER A 279 -35.55 13.71 -41.04
N ASP A 280 -36.81 13.28 -40.94
CA ASP A 280 -37.20 12.11 -40.14
C ASP A 280 -36.63 10.83 -40.78
N PRO A 281 -36.15 9.86 -40.00
CA PRO A 281 -35.57 8.61 -40.51
C PRO A 281 -36.58 7.74 -41.27
N THR A 282 -36.19 7.25 -42.44
CA THR A 282 -37.04 6.45 -43.34
C THR A 282 -36.96 4.93 -43.09
N ASP A 283 -35.88 4.42 -42.51
CA ASP A 283 -35.67 2.98 -42.24
C ASP A 283 -35.15 2.77 -40.81
N ILE A 284 -36.08 2.78 -39.83
CA ILE A 284 -35.79 2.53 -38.42
C ILE A 284 -36.11 1.07 -38.09
N LYS A 285 -35.12 0.30 -37.64
CA LYS A 285 -35.35 -1.04 -37.11
C LYS A 285 -35.18 -1.03 -35.60
N ARG A 286 -36.29 -1.25 -34.88
CA ARG A 286 -36.36 -1.26 -33.41
C ARG A 286 -36.20 -2.68 -32.86
N GLY A 287 -35.56 -2.80 -31.69
CA GLY A 287 -35.56 -4.03 -30.90
C GLY A 287 -35.35 -3.75 -29.41
N SER A 288 -35.55 -4.79 -28.59
CA SER A 288 -35.30 -4.74 -27.15
C SER A 288 -33.85 -5.14 -26.82
N GLY A 289 -33.20 -4.36 -25.96
CA GLY A 289 -31.83 -4.59 -25.51
C GLY A 289 -31.26 -3.39 -24.75
N ASN A 290 -30.64 -3.65 -23.61
CA ASN A 290 -29.98 -2.65 -22.76
C ASN A 290 -28.74 -2.05 -23.42
N ALA A 291 -28.04 -2.86 -24.22
CA ALA A 291 -26.83 -2.50 -24.91
C ALA A 291 -26.79 -3.12 -26.31
N ALA A 292 -26.31 -2.35 -27.28
CA ALA A 292 -26.17 -2.78 -28.66
C ALA A 292 -24.87 -2.22 -29.23
N VAL A 293 -24.06 -3.09 -29.84
CA VAL A 293 -22.72 -2.75 -30.34
C VAL A 293 -22.44 -3.48 -31.65
N PHE A 294 -21.90 -2.77 -32.65
CA PHE A 294 -21.40 -3.40 -33.87
C PHE A 294 -20.16 -4.25 -33.57
N VAL A 295 -20.14 -5.50 -34.04
CA VAL A 295 -19.01 -6.42 -33.82
C VAL A 295 -18.28 -6.78 -35.11
N ALA A 296 -19.00 -6.76 -36.23
CA ALA A 296 -18.45 -6.95 -37.57
C ALA A 296 -19.20 -6.06 -38.58
N ARG A 297 -18.70 -6.03 -39.83
CA ARG A 297 -19.28 -5.21 -40.92
C ARG A 297 -20.79 -5.38 -41.08
N ASN A 298 -21.30 -6.61 -40.98
CA ASN A 298 -22.72 -6.94 -41.16
C ASN A 298 -23.35 -7.55 -39.91
N ARG A 299 -22.73 -7.42 -38.73
CA ARG A 299 -23.25 -8.04 -37.51
C ARG A 299 -23.13 -7.12 -36.31
N PHE A 300 -24.19 -7.06 -35.51
CA PHE A 300 -24.19 -6.39 -34.22
C PHE A 300 -24.68 -7.31 -33.12
N ALA A 301 -24.22 -7.07 -31.90
CA ALA A 301 -24.64 -7.80 -30.72
C ALA A 301 -25.58 -6.93 -29.88
N THR A 302 -26.62 -7.56 -29.32
CA THR A 302 -27.57 -6.94 -28.41
C THR A 302 -27.61 -7.74 -27.11
N PHE A 303 -27.59 -7.04 -25.99
CA PHE A 303 -27.64 -7.64 -24.66
C PHE A 303 -28.90 -7.21 -23.92
N THR A 304 -29.59 -8.19 -23.35
CA THR A 304 -30.79 -7.97 -22.52
C THR A 304 -30.48 -8.37 -21.08
N SER A 305 -30.50 -7.40 -20.18
CA SER A 305 -30.06 -7.59 -18.78
C SER A 305 -31.01 -8.46 -17.96
N SER A 306 -32.31 -8.47 -18.28
CA SER A 306 -33.31 -9.28 -17.57
C SER A 306 -33.18 -10.78 -17.86
N THR A 307 -32.77 -11.12 -19.08
CA THR A 307 -32.62 -12.51 -19.53
C THR A 307 -31.16 -12.97 -19.55
N GLN A 308 -30.20 -12.06 -19.32
CA GLN A 308 -28.75 -12.30 -19.42
C GLN A 308 -28.34 -12.92 -20.77
N LEU A 309 -29.10 -12.63 -21.83
CA LEU A 309 -28.95 -13.24 -23.14
C LEU A 309 -28.30 -12.24 -24.12
N VAL A 310 -27.29 -12.71 -24.85
CA VAL A 310 -26.64 -11.96 -25.93
C VAL A 310 -27.09 -12.52 -27.26
N GLU A 311 -27.74 -11.69 -28.07
CA GLU A 311 -28.16 -12.01 -29.43
C GLU A 311 -27.25 -11.32 -30.44
N ILE A 312 -26.83 -12.05 -31.47
CA ILE A 312 -26.08 -11.50 -32.60
C ILE A 312 -27.04 -11.39 -33.77
N LYS A 313 -27.23 -10.17 -34.26
CA LYS A 313 -28.19 -9.83 -35.31
C LYS A 313 -27.48 -9.33 -36.56
N ASP A 314 -28.11 -9.59 -37.69
CA ASP A 314 -27.75 -9.00 -38.98
C ASP A 314 -28.38 -7.60 -39.12
N LEU A 315 -27.99 -6.81 -40.12
CA LEU A 315 -28.50 -5.46 -40.40
C LEU A 315 -29.99 -5.42 -40.76
N SER A 316 -30.59 -6.57 -41.08
CA SER A 316 -32.04 -6.77 -41.18
C SER A 316 -32.75 -6.99 -39.84
N ASN A 317 -32.04 -6.93 -38.72
CA ASN A 317 -32.53 -7.20 -37.35
C ASN A 317 -32.96 -8.66 -37.12
N SER A 318 -32.51 -9.59 -37.96
CA SER A 318 -32.71 -11.04 -37.79
C SER A 318 -31.63 -11.63 -36.89
N THR A 319 -32.04 -12.43 -35.90
CA THR A 319 -31.10 -13.12 -34.99
C THR A 319 -30.40 -14.26 -35.70
N THR A 320 -29.07 -14.18 -35.77
CA THR A 320 -28.21 -15.21 -36.38
C THR A 320 -27.72 -16.22 -35.36
N LYS A 321 -27.35 -15.76 -34.15
CA LYS A 321 -26.82 -16.58 -33.06
C LYS A 321 -27.25 -15.98 -31.72
N SER A 322 -27.41 -16.83 -30.71
CA SER A 322 -27.58 -16.41 -29.31
C SER A 322 -26.72 -17.25 -28.38
N PHE A 323 -26.33 -16.67 -27.25
CA PHE A 323 -25.65 -17.36 -26.15
C PHE A 323 -25.98 -16.69 -24.82
N ASN A 324 -25.85 -17.44 -23.73
CA ASN A 324 -26.05 -16.92 -22.37
C ASN A 324 -24.75 -16.28 -21.87
N ALA A 325 -24.85 -15.06 -21.34
CA ALA A 325 -23.76 -14.39 -20.69
C ALA A 325 -23.53 -14.96 -19.27
N PRO A 326 -22.33 -14.78 -18.68
CA PRO A 326 -22.10 -15.06 -17.27
C PRO A 326 -23.13 -14.36 -16.38
N PRO A 327 -23.58 -15.01 -15.29
CA PRO A 327 -24.58 -14.44 -14.41
C PRO A 327 -24.08 -13.10 -13.83
N GLY A 328 -24.93 -12.08 -13.88
CA GLY A 328 -24.60 -10.74 -13.39
C GLY A 328 -23.88 -9.84 -14.40
N THR A 329 -23.89 -10.16 -15.70
CA THR A 329 -23.41 -9.23 -16.73
C THR A 329 -24.24 -7.95 -16.72
N THR A 330 -23.56 -6.81 -16.75
CA THR A 330 -24.18 -5.47 -16.67
C THR A 330 -24.25 -4.76 -18.01
N ASP A 331 -23.22 -4.92 -18.85
CA ASP A 331 -23.12 -4.25 -20.14
C ASP A 331 -22.18 -5.04 -21.08
N ILE A 332 -22.28 -4.77 -22.38
CA ILE A 332 -21.41 -5.36 -23.41
C ILE A 332 -20.68 -4.27 -24.18
N THR A 333 -19.41 -4.51 -24.48
CA THR A 333 -18.59 -3.57 -25.25
C THR A 333 -17.82 -4.27 -26.37
N TYR A 334 -17.36 -3.48 -27.33
CA TYR A 334 -16.57 -3.98 -28.45
C TYR A 334 -15.23 -4.54 -27.94
N GLY A 335 -14.92 -5.80 -28.26
CA GLY A 335 -13.70 -6.49 -27.85
C GLY A 335 -12.70 -6.75 -28.97
N GLY A 336 -12.90 -6.14 -30.15
CA GLY A 336 -12.21 -6.48 -31.39
C GLY A 336 -13.13 -7.13 -32.42
N THR A 337 -12.66 -7.28 -33.66
CA THR A 337 -13.48 -7.88 -34.73
C THR A 337 -13.81 -9.33 -34.42
N GLY A 338 -15.09 -9.62 -34.15
CA GLY A 338 -15.54 -10.96 -33.77
C GLY A 338 -15.44 -11.29 -32.28
N CYS A 339 -14.93 -10.38 -31.44
CA CYS A 339 -14.84 -10.55 -30.00
C CYS A 339 -15.72 -9.54 -29.25
N LEU A 340 -16.24 -9.96 -28.11
CA LEU A 340 -17.04 -9.13 -27.20
C LEU A 340 -16.39 -9.09 -25.82
N LEU A 341 -16.43 -7.91 -25.19
CA LEU A 341 -16.13 -7.76 -23.78
C LEU A 341 -17.44 -7.74 -23.00
N LEU A 342 -17.62 -8.71 -22.12
CA LEU A 342 -18.74 -8.81 -21.19
C LEU A 342 -18.29 -8.21 -19.85
N LEU A 343 -19.02 -7.20 -19.38
CA LEU A 343 -18.69 -6.47 -18.15
C LEU A 343 -19.57 -6.97 -17.00
N THR A 344 -18.97 -7.62 -16.00
CA THR A 344 -19.63 -7.90 -14.73
C THR A 344 -19.17 -6.88 -13.67
N PRO A 345 -19.86 -6.77 -12.52
CA PRO A 345 -19.47 -5.83 -11.47
C PRO A 345 -18.06 -6.08 -10.92
N THR A 346 -17.57 -7.31 -11.03
CA THR A 346 -16.28 -7.76 -10.47
C THR A 346 -15.25 -8.10 -11.54
N ASN A 347 -15.67 -8.57 -12.71
CA ASN A 347 -14.78 -9.14 -13.73
C ASN A 347 -15.11 -8.60 -15.14
N VAL A 348 -14.12 -8.67 -16.02
CA VAL A 348 -14.24 -8.40 -17.46
C VAL A 348 -13.87 -9.67 -18.21
N VAL A 349 -14.79 -10.16 -19.04
CA VAL A 349 -14.63 -11.41 -19.78
C VAL A 349 -14.53 -11.13 -21.28
N LEU A 350 -13.45 -11.60 -21.91
CA LEU A 350 -13.29 -11.59 -23.36
C LEU A 350 -13.92 -12.86 -23.94
N HIS A 351 -14.91 -12.68 -24.79
CA HIS A 351 -15.67 -13.76 -25.40
C HIS A 351 -15.56 -13.73 -26.93
N ASP A 352 -15.19 -14.86 -27.53
CA ASP A 352 -15.18 -15.02 -28.99
C ASP A 352 -16.55 -15.50 -29.48
N ILE A 353 -17.15 -14.74 -30.39
CA ILE A 353 -18.44 -15.05 -31.01
C ILE A 353 -18.38 -16.26 -31.93
N GLN A 354 -17.24 -16.50 -32.59
CA GLN A 354 -17.12 -17.58 -33.57
C GLN A 354 -17.02 -18.93 -32.87
N GLN A 355 -16.13 -19.02 -31.88
CA GLN A 355 -15.87 -20.23 -31.11
C GLN A 355 -16.85 -20.44 -29.94
N LYS A 356 -17.65 -19.42 -29.59
CA LYS A 356 -18.55 -19.42 -28.41
C LYS A 356 -17.82 -19.77 -27.11
N LYS A 357 -16.55 -19.37 -27.00
CA LYS A 357 -15.67 -19.68 -25.87
C LYS A 357 -15.19 -18.39 -25.21
N GLN A 358 -15.08 -18.43 -23.88
CA GLN A 358 -14.38 -17.40 -23.12
C GLN A 358 -12.88 -17.56 -23.36
N LEU A 359 -12.23 -16.51 -23.86
CA LEU A 359 -10.79 -16.51 -24.14
C LEU A 359 -9.99 -16.14 -22.90
N ALA A 360 -10.43 -15.09 -22.20
CA ALA A 360 -9.74 -14.56 -21.03
C ALA A 360 -10.74 -13.92 -20.07
N GLU A 361 -10.40 -13.91 -18.79
CA GLU A 361 -11.13 -13.26 -17.71
C GLU A 361 -10.14 -12.46 -16.86
N LEU A 362 -10.50 -11.21 -16.55
CA LEU A 362 -9.71 -10.34 -15.69
C LEU A 362 -10.59 -9.80 -14.57
N SER A 363 -10.14 -9.89 -13.32
CA SER A 363 -10.87 -9.35 -12.18
C SER A 363 -10.62 -7.85 -12.05
N VAL A 364 -11.60 -7.03 -12.46
CA VAL A 364 -11.59 -5.57 -12.31
C VAL A 364 -12.98 -5.09 -11.92
N ALA A 365 -13.08 -4.48 -10.74
CA ALA A 365 -14.35 -4.03 -10.22
C ALA A 365 -14.89 -2.77 -10.92
N GLY A 366 -16.19 -2.79 -11.23
CA GLY A 366 -16.97 -1.61 -11.56
C GLY A 366 -16.60 -0.93 -12.88
N VAL A 367 -16.09 -1.68 -13.87
CA VAL A 367 -15.77 -1.16 -15.20
C VAL A 367 -17.05 -0.71 -15.89
N LYS A 368 -17.05 0.53 -16.39
CA LYS A 368 -18.21 1.12 -17.08
C LYS A 368 -17.93 1.46 -18.54
N TYR A 369 -16.68 1.76 -18.87
CA TYR A 369 -16.29 2.18 -20.21
C TYR A 369 -14.97 1.55 -20.60
N VAL A 370 -14.82 1.25 -21.88
CA VAL A 370 -13.60 0.71 -22.47
C VAL A 370 -13.16 1.64 -23.58
N SER A 371 -11.87 1.97 -23.63
CA SER A 371 -11.25 2.81 -24.66
C SER A 371 -10.09 2.06 -25.30
N TRP A 372 -10.21 1.74 -26.58
CA TRP A 372 -9.18 1.02 -27.34
C TRP A 372 -8.15 1.99 -27.91
N SER A 373 -6.88 1.57 -27.91
CA SER A 373 -5.80 2.23 -28.65
C SER A 373 -6.07 2.21 -30.16
N ASN A 374 -5.52 3.17 -30.90
CA ASN A 374 -5.72 3.27 -32.35
C ASN A 374 -5.21 2.02 -33.10
N ASP A 375 -4.18 1.36 -32.56
CA ASP A 375 -3.59 0.15 -33.13
C ASP A 375 -4.31 -1.13 -32.68
N GLY A 376 -5.22 -1.04 -31.70
CA GLY A 376 -5.96 -2.18 -31.15
C GLY A 376 -5.12 -3.14 -30.31
N LEU A 377 -3.90 -2.75 -29.91
CA LEU A 377 -3.00 -3.56 -29.08
C LEU A 377 -3.33 -3.46 -27.58
N TYR A 378 -3.71 -2.26 -27.13
CA TYR A 378 -4.05 -1.97 -25.74
C TYR A 378 -5.49 -1.47 -25.62
N ALA A 379 -6.13 -1.77 -24.48
CA ALA A 379 -7.41 -1.22 -24.07
C ALA A 379 -7.30 -0.65 -22.65
N ALA A 380 -7.97 0.48 -22.42
CA ALA A 380 -8.13 1.07 -21.10
C ALA A 380 -9.53 0.77 -20.56
N LEU A 381 -9.59 0.01 -19.46
CA LEU A 381 -10.80 -0.27 -18.69
C LEU A 381 -10.98 0.85 -17.67
N LEU A 382 -12.10 1.58 -17.76
CA LEU A 382 -12.40 2.73 -16.91
C LEU A 382 -13.46 2.35 -15.88
N SER A 383 -13.03 2.33 -14.62
CA SER A 383 -13.89 2.27 -13.44
C SER A 383 -14.17 3.68 -12.92
N LYS A 384 -14.89 3.80 -11.78
CA LYS A 384 -15.22 5.12 -11.20
C LYS A 384 -13.96 5.92 -10.82
N HIS A 385 -12.98 5.25 -10.23
CA HIS A 385 -11.74 5.81 -9.69
C HIS A 385 -10.49 5.13 -10.24
N ASN A 386 -10.62 4.03 -10.99
CA ASN A 386 -9.48 3.28 -11.50
C ASN A 386 -9.44 3.30 -13.02
N VAL A 387 -8.23 3.37 -13.57
CA VAL A 387 -7.92 3.08 -14.96
C VAL A 387 -7.02 1.85 -14.98
N THR A 388 -7.49 0.77 -15.61
CA THR A 388 -6.68 -0.45 -15.81
C THR A 388 -6.36 -0.58 -17.28
N ILE A 389 -5.08 -0.56 -17.63
CA ILE A 389 -4.61 -0.78 -19.01
C ILE A 389 -4.34 -2.26 -19.18
N VAL A 390 -4.96 -2.84 -20.21
CA VAL A 390 -4.85 -4.25 -20.58
C VAL A 390 -4.35 -4.38 -22.01
N ASN A 391 -3.68 -5.48 -22.32
CA ASN A 391 -3.40 -5.83 -23.70
C ASN A 391 -4.63 -6.45 -24.38
N LYS A 392 -4.53 -6.76 -25.68
CA LYS A 392 -5.57 -7.41 -26.48
C LYS A 392 -6.06 -8.76 -25.90
N ASN A 393 -5.21 -9.45 -25.13
CA ASN A 393 -5.51 -10.73 -24.52
C ASN A 393 -6.09 -10.61 -23.10
N LEU A 394 -6.42 -9.39 -22.64
CA LEU A 394 -6.84 -9.06 -21.27
C LEU A 394 -5.77 -9.28 -20.17
N GLU A 395 -4.50 -9.35 -20.51
CA GLU A 395 -3.43 -9.32 -19.50
C GLU A 395 -3.24 -7.88 -19.00
N GLN A 396 -3.15 -7.73 -17.69
CA GLN A 396 -3.00 -6.44 -17.03
C GLN A 396 -1.58 -5.89 -17.22
N VAL A 397 -1.47 -4.71 -17.82
CA VAL A 397 -0.18 -4.00 -18.02
C VAL A 397 0.06 -3.02 -16.88
N SER A 398 -0.91 -2.17 -16.58
CA SER A 398 -0.80 -1.20 -15.49
C SER A 398 -2.17 -0.84 -14.91
N THR A 399 -2.15 -0.41 -13.65
CA THR A 399 -3.31 0.07 -12.92
C THR A 399 -3.02 1.43 -12.32
N LEU A 400 -4.01 2.30 -12.38
CA LEU A 400 -3.93 3.65 -11.84
C LEU A 400 -5.17 3.91 -10.99
N HIS A 401 -4.95 4.35 -9.76
CA HIS A 401 -5.99 4.82 -8.85
C HIS A 401 -6.04 6.36 -8.82
N GLU A 402 -7.24 6.92 -8.88
CA GLU A 402 -7.49 8.35 -8.89
C GLU A 402 -8.58 8.69 -7.85
N THR A 403 -8.30 9.67 -6.99
CA THR A 403 -9.24 10.12 -5.95
C THR A 403 -10.49 10.76 -6.57
N ILE A 404 -10.31 11.53 -7.66
CA ILE A 404 -11.38 12.20 -8.39
C ILE A 404 -11.97 11.26 -9.45
N ARG A 405 -13.30 11.27 -9.58
CA ARG A 405 -14.01 10.42 -10.54
C ARG A 405 -13.58 10.68 -11.99
N ILE A 406 -13.20 9.61 -12.68
CA ILE A 406 -12.83 9.62 -14.11
C ILE A 406 -14.09 9.72 -14.98
N LYS A 407 -14.02 10.54 -16.04
CA LYS A 407 -15.16 10.82 -16.95
C LYS A 407 -15.01 10.16 -18.31
N SER A 408 -13.82 10.25 -18.89
CA SER A 408 -13.50 9.72 -20.22
C SER A 408 -11.99 9.56 -20.39
N ALA A 409 -11.59 8.67 -21.30
CA ALA A 409 -10.20 8.52 -21.69
C ALA A 409 -10.09 8.23 -23.19
N THR A 410 -9.00 8.69 -23.80
CA THR A 410 -8.69 8.53 -25.22
C THR A 410 -7.18 8.36 -25.39
N TRP A 411 -6.78 7.59 -26.41
CA TRP A 411 -5.38 7.34 -26.71
C TRP A 411 -4.84 8.38 -27.69
N ASN A 412 -3.59 8.78 -27.49
CA ASN A 412 -2.82 9.55 -28.45
C ASN A 412 -2.14 8.62 -29.47
N ASP A 413 -1.74 9.17 -30.61
CA ASP A 413 -1.04 8.45 -31.68
C ASP A 413 0.31 7.87 -31.22
N SER A 414 0.90 8.41 -30.15
CA SER A 414 2.15 7.92 -29.54
C SER A 414 1.96 6.81 -28.52
N GLY A 415 0.75 6.27 -28.35
CA GLY A 415 0.44 5.21 -27.38
C GLY A 415 0.30 5.69 -25.92
N VAL A 416 0.06 6.99 -25.71
CA VAL A 416 -0.16 7.58 -24.38
C VAL A 416 -1.66 7.73 -24.12
N LEU A 417 -2.14 7.35 -22.94
CA LEU A 417 -3.56 7.48 -22.58
C LEU A 417 -3.80 8.81 -21.88
N LEU A 418 -4.68 9.65 -22.45
CA LEU A 418 -5.17 10.86 -21.81
C LEU A 418 -6.55 10.59 -21.22
N TYR A 419 -6.77 10.99 -19.98
CA TYR A 419 -8.06 10.86 -19.31
C TYR A 419 -8.48 12.18 -18.64
N SER A 420 -9.79 12.43 -18.60
CA SER A 420 -10.36 13.59 -17.91
C SER A 420 -11.00 13.18 -16.60
N THR A 421 -10.72 13.98 -15.57
CA THR A 421 -11.41 13.96 -14.29
C THR A 421 -12.47 15.08 -14.26
N LEU A 422 -12.96 15.44 -13.09
CA LEU A 422 -13.85 16.60 -12.95
C LEU A 422 -13.14 17.92 -13.30
N ASN A 423 -11.89 18.05 -12.84
CA ASN A 423 -11.18 19.33 -12.82
C ASN A 423 -9.90 19.32 -13.68
N HIS A 424 -9.42 18.17 -14.14
CA HIS A 424 -8.14 18.09 -14.85
C HIS A 424 -8.18 17.14 -16.04
N ILE A 425 -7.34 17.44 -17.04
CA ILE A 425 -6.88 16.48 -18.05
C ILE A 425 -5.54 15.96 -17.56
N LYS A 426 -5.46 14.65 -17.42
CA LYS A 426 -4.28 13.92 -16.99
C LYS A 426 -3.84 12.94 -18.07
N TYR A 427 -2.61 12.48 -18.00
CA TYR A 427 -2.12 11.38 -18.81
C TYR A 427 -1.58 10.25 -17.93
N THR A 428 -1.52 9.08 -18.53
CA THR A 428 -0.84 7.92 -17.96
C THR A 428 -0.06 7.20 -19.06
N LEU A 429 1.14 6.75 -18.69
CA LEU A 429 2.01 5.93 -19.51
C LEU A 429 1.80 4.45 -19.19
N LEU A 430 2.28 3.58 -20.08
CA LEU A 430 2.15 2.12 -19.90
C LEU A 430 2.91 1.60 -18.68
N ASN A 431 3.94 2.32 -18.21
CA ASN A 431 4.71 1.98 -17.01
C ASN A 431 4.05 2.45 -15.70
N GLY A 432 2.88 3.11 -15.77
CA GLY A 432 2.17 3.63 -14.60
C GLY A 432 2.51 5.07 -14.22
N ASP A 433 3.49 5.71 -14.86
CA ASP A 433 3.77 7.14 -14.61
C ASP A 433 2.60 8.01 -15.11
N ASN A 434 2.23 8.99 -14.30
CA ASN A 434 1.12 9.88 -14.57
C ASN A 434 1.54 11.36 -14.46
N GLY A 435 0.65 12.25 -14.89
CA GLY A 435 0.84 13.69 -14.76
C GLY A 435 -0.39 14.49 -15.15
N ILE A 436 -0.39 15.77 -14.77
CA ILE A 436 -1.48 16.71 -15.03
C ILE A 436 -1.08 17.59 -16.21
N LEU A 437 -1.89 17.60 -17.27
CA LEU A 437 -1.63 18.42 -18.45
C LEU A 437 -2.31 19.78 -18.38
N ARG A 438 -3.55 19.81 -17.89
CA ARG A 438 -4.36 21.02 -17.91
C ARG A 438 -5.47 20.96 -16.87
N THR A 439 -5.73 22.08 -16.22
CA THR A 439 -6.89 22.30 -15.35
C THR A 439 -8.09 22.77 -16.17
N LEU A 440 -9.29 22.34 -15.79
CA LEU A 440 -10.55 22.53 -16.49
C LEU A 440 -11.54 23.27 -15.62
N ASP A 441 -12.20 24.28 -16.18
CA ASP A 441 -13.30 25.00 -15.53
C ASP A 441 -14.61 24.19 -15.57
N GLN A 442 -14.76 23.37 -16.62
CA GLN A 442 -15.94 22.55 -16.87
C GLN A 442 -15.54 21.14 -17.27
N THR A 443 -16.39 20.17 -16.91
CA THR A 443 -16.10 18.75 -17.15
C THR A 443 -16.25 18.44 -18.64
N VAL A 444 -15.16 18.06 -19.29
CA VAL A 444 -15.17 17.68 -20.70
C VAL A 444 -15.04 16.17 -20.88
N TYR A 445 -15.67 15.67 -21.94
CA TYR A 445 -15.58 14.28 -22.38
C TYR A 445 -14.61 14.19 -23.55
N LEU A 446 -13.43 13.63 -23.32
CA LEU A 446 -12.39 13.44 -24.31
C LEU A 446 -12.84 12.45 -25.38
N VAL A 447 -12.56 12.82 -26.64
CA VAL A 447 -12.96 12.05 -27.81
C VAL A 447 -11.72 11.58 -28.56
N LYS A 448 -10.89 12.51 -29.04
CA LYS A 448 -9.69 12.20 -29.82
C LYS A 448 -8.59 13.24 -29.55
N VAL A 449 -7.34 12.80 -29.59
CA VAL A 449 -6.16 13.68 -29.52
C VAL A 449 -5.46 13.63 -30.87
N LYS A 450 -5.06 14.79 -31.38
CA LYS A 450 -4.24 14.90 -32.60
C LYS A 450 -3.17 15.96 -32.38
N GLY A 451 -1.94 15.53 -32.21
CA GLY A 451 -0.83 16.44 -31.89
C GLY A 451 -1.08 17.20 -30.59
N ARG A 452 -1.12 18.54 -30.66
CA ARG A 452 -1.40 19.43 -29.51
C ARG A 452 -2.89 19.63 -29.22
N ASN A 453 -3.77 19.24 -30.13
CA ASN A 453 -5.20 19.52 -30.02
C ASN A 453 -5.95 18.31 -29.47
N VAL A 454 -6.64 18.51 -28.36
CA VAL A 454 -7.54 17.56 -27.72
C VAL A 454 -8.96 17.94 -28.07
N TYR A 455 -9.65 17.06 -28.80
CA TYR A 455 -11.05 17.22 -29.15
C TYR A 455 -11.92 16.59 -28.06
N CYS A 456 -12.85 17.38 -27.54
CA CYS A 456 -13.73 16.96 -26.46
C CYS A 456 -15.17 17.45 -26.67
N LEU A 457 -16.13 16.82 -26.00
CA LEU A 457 -17.52 17.25 -25.91
C LEU A 457 -17.79 17.82 -24.51
N ASP A 458 -18.49 18.94 -24.45
CA ASP A 458 -18.96 19.50 -23.19
C ASP A 458 -20.27 18.85 -22.70
N ARG A 459 -20.74 19.17 -21.49
CA ARG A 459 -22.01 18.70 -20.89
C ARG A 459 -23.24 18.99 -21.76
N TYR A 460 -23.18 20.01 -22.62
CA TYR A 460 -24.23 20.37 -23.57
C TYR A 460 -24.10 19.66 -24.93
N ALA A 461 -23.20 18.67 -25.03
CA ALA A 461 -22.88 17.94 -26.27
C ALA A 461 -22.35 18.85 -27.40
N LYS A 462 -21.64 19.94 -27.05
CA LYS A 462 -20.97 20.81 -28.02
C LYS A 462 -19.48 20.42 -28.17
N PRO A 463 -18.95 20.30 -29.39
CA PRO A 463 -17.53 20.04 -29.61
C PRO A 463 -16.69 21.25 -29.19
N LYS A 464 -15.64 21.00 -28.42
CA LYS A 464 -14.64 21.98 -27.97
C LYS A 464 -13.24 21.44 -28.27
N VAL A 465 -12.37 22.30 -28.77
CA VAL A 465 -10.96 21.99 -29.03
C VAL A 465 -10.12 22.63 -27.94
N LEU A 466 -9.30 21.83 -27.26
CA LEU A 466 -8.38 22.28 -26.21
C LEU A 466 -6.94 22.06 -26.67
N SER A 467 -6.12 23.09 -26.62
CA SER A 467 -4.67 22.95 -26.81
C SER A 467 -4.03 22.43 -25.52
N VAL A 468 -3.10 21.48 -25.68
CA VAL A 468 -2.32 20.86 -24.60
C VAL A 468 -0.85 20.79 -25.04
N ASP A 469 0.05 21.02 -24.09
CA ASP A 469 1.49 20.87 -24.30
C ASP A 469 1.91 19.39 -24.13
N PRO A 470 2.44 18.74 -25.18
CA PRO A 470 2.83 17.34 -25.12
C PRO A 470 4.24 17.10 -24.55
N THR A 471 4.99 18.15 -24.24
CA THR A 471 6.44 18.06 -24.00
C THR A 471 6.76 17.20 -22.77
N GLU A 472 6.01 17.32 -21.68
CA GLU A 472 6.24 16.57 -20.44
C GLU A 472 6.12 15.05 -20.63
N TYR A 473 4.99 14.57 -21.15
CA TYR A 473 4.78 13.13 -21.30
C TYR A 473 5.66 12.56 -22.41
N ARG A 474 6.03 13.35 -23.43
CA ARG A 474 7.00 12.93 -24.46
C ARG A 474 8.39 12.76 -23.88
N PHE A 475 8.83 13.69 -23.04
CA PHE A 475 10.10 13.58 -22.33
C PHE A 475 10.13 12.33 -21.44
N LYS A 476 9.09 12.10 -20.63
CA LYS A 476 8.98 10.89 -19.81
C LYS A 476 8.94 9.62 -20.65
N LEU A 477 8.21 9.62 -21.76
CA LEU A 477 8.15 8.49 -22.69
C LEU A 477 9.52 8.20 -23.32
N ALA A 478 10.27 9.23 -23.72
CA ALA A 478 11.62 9.09 -24.27
C ALA A 478 12.59 8.51 -23.24
N LEU A 479 12.51 8.96 -21.98
CA LEU A 479 13.30 8.39 -20.87
C LEU A 479 12.99 6.89 -20.67
N VAL A 480 11.70 6.51 -20.68
CA VAL A 480 11.27 5.12 -20.53
C VAL A 480 11.72 4.25 -21.70
N LYS A 481 11.69 4.79 -22.92
CA LYS A 481 12.19 4.11 -24.12
C LYS A 481 13.72 4.14 -24.26
N ARG A 482 14.44 4.83 -23.36
CA ARG A 482 15.88 5.08 -23.45
C ARG A 482 16.30 5.76 -24.76
N ASN A 483 15.43 6.61 -25.32
CA ASN A 483 15.71 7.38 -26.53
C ASN A 483 16.36 8.74 -26.16
N TYR A 484 17.69 8.73 -26.00
CA TYR A 484 18.44 9.92 -25.56
C TYR A 484 18.50 11.02 -26.63
N ASP A 485 18.45 10.67 -27.92
CA ASP A 485 18.47 11.66 -29.01
C ASP A 485 17.23 12.53 -29.02
N GLU A 486 16.05 11.91 -28.87
CA GLU A 486 14.79 12.64 -28.75
C GLU A 486 14.75 13.48 -27.47
N MET A 487 15.32 12.97 -26.37
CA MET A 487 15.49 13.74 -25.14
C MET A 487 16.33 15.00 -25.37
N LEU A 488 17.51 14.86 -25.99
CA LEU A 488 18.42 15.98 -26.29
C LEU A 488 17.82 16.97 -27.29
N GLN A 489 17.06 16.50 -28.29
CA GLN A 489 16.32 17.38 -29.20
C GLN A 489 15.23 18.16 -28.46
N ILE A 490 14.48 17.51 -27.58
CA ILE A 490 13.49 18.17 -26.73
C ILE A 490 14.21 19.22 -25.86
N ILE A 491 15.35 18.88 -25.25
CA ILE A 491 16.16 19.80 -24.42
C ILE A 491 16.61 21.03 -25.22
N LYS A 492 17.15 20.83 -26.43
CA LYS A 492 17.69 21.93 -27.25
C LYS A 492 16.58 22.80 -27.86
N SER A 493 15.43 22.21 -28.17
CA SER A 493 14.35 22.89 -28.89
C SER A 493 13.27 23.50 -27.99
N SER A 494 13.14 23.03 -26.75
CA SER A 494 12.08 23.46 -25.84
C SER A 494 12.64 24.10 -24.58
N SER A 495 12.13 25.29 -24.25
CA SER A 495 12.31 25.94 -22.96
C SER A 495 11.50 25.18 -21.91
N LEU A 496 12.00 24.02 -21.49
CA LEU A 496 11.40 23.21 -20.44
C LEU A 496 11.60 23.91 -19.10
N VAL A 497 10.63 24.74 -18.72
CA VAL A 497 10.55 25.37 -17.40
C VAL A 497 9.59 24.53 -16.58
N GLY A 498 10.10 23.57 -15.79
CA GLY A 498 9.23 22.74 -14.96
C GLY A 498 9.97 22.02 -13.84
N GLN A 499 9.77 22.50 -12.62
CA GLN A 499 10.14 21.80 -11.37
C GLN A 499 9.63 20.34 -11.34
N SER A 500 8.54 20.04 -12.04
CA SER A 500 7.96 18.68 -12.12
C SER A 500 8.84 17.67 -12.87
N ILE A 501 9.56 18.10 -13.92
CA ILE A 501 10.46 17.22 -14.67
C ILE A 501 11.74 17.01 -13.87
N ILE A 502 12.27 18.08 -13.24
CA ILE A 502 13.43 18.01 -12.35
C ILE A 502 13.16 17.03 -11.19
N ALA A 503 12.06 17.21 -10.47
CA ALA A 503 11.65 16.32 -9.39
C ALA A 503 11.43 14.87 -9.87
N TYR A 504 10.88 14.70 -11.08
CA TYR A 504 10.70 13.38 -11.67
C TYR A 504 12.05 12.70 -11.99
N VAL A 505 12.98 13.44 -12.58
CA VAL A 505 14.33 12.97 -12.94
C VAL A 505 15.15 12.67 -11.69
N GLN A 506 15.09 13.52 -10.65
CA GLN A 506 15.66 13.28 -9.32
C GLN A 506 15.11 12.00 -8.71
N LYS A 507 13.78 11.83 -8.69
CA LYS A 507 13.12 10.63 -8.14
C LYS A 507 13.52 9.35 -8.89
N LYS A 508 13.77 9.44 -10.20
CA LYS A 508 14.24 8.30 -11.01
C LYS A 508 15.75 8.07 -10.90
N GLY A 509 16.48 8.88 -10.14
CA GLY A 509 17.91 8.71 -9.88
C GLY A 509 18.83 9.24 -10.98
N TYR A 510 18.37 10.20 -11.80
CA TYR A 510 19.19 10.82 -12.85
C TYR A 510 19.50 12.32 -12.58
N PRO A 511 20.03 12.70 -11.40
CA PRO A 511 20.21 14.11 -11.03
C PRO A 511 21.17 14.87 -11.97
N GLU A 512 22.08 14.18 -12.66
CA GLU A 512 22.96 14.78 -13.68
C GLU A 512 22.18 15.42 -14.84
N ILE A 513 21.13 14.73 -15.29
CA ILE A 513 20.25 15.23 -16.35
C ILE A 513 19.53 16.48 -15.84
N ALA A 514 19.08 16.46 -14.58
CA ALA A 514 18.43 17.60 -13.92
C ALA A 514 19.34 18.83 -13.82
N LEU A 515 20.64 18.65 -13.58
CA LEU A 515 21.62 19.74 -13.46
C LEU A 515 21.70 20.63 -14.71
N GLN A 516 21.42 20.09 -15.90
CA GLN A 516 21.36 20.88 -17.13
C GLN A 516 20.11 21.75 -17.26
N PHE A 517 19.00 21.38 -16.61
CA PHE A 517 17.74 22.14 -16.68
C PHE A 517 17.70 23.28 -15.66
N VAL A 518 18.45 23.16 -14.58
CA VAL A 518 18.36 24.10 -13.46
C VAL A 518 19.26 25.30 -13.68
N GLN A 519 18.61 26.46 -13.80
CA GLN A 519 19.26 27.77 -13.84
C GLN A 519 19.36 28.44 -12.48
N ASP A 520 18.48 28.07 -11.54
CA ASP A 520 18.51 28.65 -10.19
C ASP A 520 19.74 28.15 -9.42
N PRO A 521 20.64 29.04 -8.94
CA PRO A 521 21.90 28.62 -8.32
C PRO A 521 21.71 27.75 -7.08
N GLN A 522 20.63 27.94 -6.31
CA GLN A 522 20.38 27.17 -5.09
C GLN A 522 20.00 25.72 -5.39
N THR A 523 19.02 25.51 -6.27
CA THR A 523 18.64 24.15 -6.69
C THR A 523 19.75 23.47 -7.49
N ARG A 524 20.57 24.23 -8.23
CA ARG A 524 21.75 23.72 -8.93
C ARG A 524 22.84 23.26 -7.96
N PHE A 525 23.05 23.97 -6.85
CA PHE A 525 23.97 23.56 -5.79
C PHE A 525 23.52 22.25 -5.13
N GLU A 526 22.23 22.12 -4.80
CA GLU A 526 21.69 20.91 -4.19
C GLU A 526 21.83 19.69 -5.11
N LEU A 527 21.51 19.85 -6.40
CA LEU A 527 21.71 18.82 -7.42
C LEU A 527 23.19 18.46 -7.60
N ALA A 528 24.08 19.45 -7.60
CA ALA A 528 25.51 19.22 -7.76
C ALA A 528 26.07 18.39 -6.59
N ILE A 529 25.59 18.64 -5.38
CA ILE A 529 25.90 17.80 -4.20
C ILE A 529 25.37 16.38 -4.39
N GLU A 530 24.11 16.21 -4.81
CA GLU A 530 23.54 14.87 -5.07
C GLU A 530 24.32 14.09 -6.14
N CYS A 531 24.85 14.77 -7.15
CA CYS A 531 25.67 14.17 -8.21
C CYS A 531 27.12 13.90 -7.78
N GLY A 532 27.55 14.42 -6.62
CA GLY A 532 28.97 14.42 -6.24
C GLY A 532 29.85 15.34 -7.11
N ASN A 533 29.26 16.23 -7.90
CA ASN A 533 30.00 17.20 -8.71
C ASN A 533 30.40 18.40 -7.84
N LEU A 534 31.50 18.23 -7.12
CA LEU A 534 32.02 19.23 -6.19
C LEU A 534 32.49 20.51 -6.88
N GLU A 535 32.92 20.45 -8.15
CA GLU A 535 33.36 21.64 -8.89
C GLU A 535 32.22 22.63 -9.09
N VAL A 536 31.11 22.17 -9.68
CA VAL A 536 29.91 22.99 -9.86
C VAL A 536 29.35 23.42 -8.51
N ALA A 537 29.35 22.54 -7.50
CA ALA A 537 28.91 22.90 -6.16
C ALA A 537 29.77 24.01 -5.53
N THR A 538 31.08 24.02 -5.74
CA THR A 538 31.97 25.09 -5.24
C THR A 538 31.74 26.41 -5.96
N GLU A 539 31.46 26.39 -7.27
CA GLU A 539 31.14 27.60 -8.02
C GLU A 539 29.82 28.22 -7.54
N MET A 540 28.78 27.40 -7.38
CA MET A 540 27.48 27.86 -6.87
C MET A 540 27.56 28.32 -5.42
N ALA A 541 28.39 27.67 -4.59
CA ALA A 541 28.63 28.10 -3.21
C ALA A 541 29.32 29.47 -3.14
N LYS A 542 30.27 29.75 -4.05
CA LYS A 542 30.92 31.07 -4.18
C LYS A 542 29.93 32.14 -4.63
N GLU A 543 28.99 31.80 -5.52
CA GLU A 543 27.97 32.74 -6.01
C GLU A 543 26.94 33.08 -4.93
N LEU A 544 26.49 32.09 -4.15
CA LEU A 544 25.46 32.27 -3.12
C LEU A 544 26.00 32.82 -1.79
N ASP A 545 27.25 32.51 -1.45
CA ASP A 545 28.00 32.92 -0.24
C ASP A 545 27.20 32.92 1.08
N ARG A 546 26.45 31.84 1.34
CA ARG A 546 25.72 31.64 2.61
C ARG A 546 26.44 30.64 3.52
N PRO A 547 26.54 30.88 4.85
CA PRO A 547 27.20 29.94 5.77
C PRO A 547 26.65 28.51 5.72
N LYS A 548 25.31 28.35 5.62
CA LYS A 548 24.65 27.03 5.55
C LYS A 548 25.06 26.20 4.31
N ILE A 549 25.36 26.88 3.20
CA ILE A 549 25.77 26.24 1.94
C ILE A 549 27.22 25.75 2.08
N TRP A 550 28.10 26.56 2.65
CA TRP A 550 29.48 26.19 2.95
C TRP A 550 29.59 25.02 3.94
N THR A 551 28.73 24.96 4.97
CA THR A 551 28.72 23.81 5.90
C THR A 551 28.31 22.52 5.20
N ARG A 552 27.32 22.59 4.29
CA ARG A 552 26.85 21.43 3.53
C ARG A 552 27.89 20.95 2.53
N LEU A 553 28.50 21.86 1.78
CA LEU A 553 29.60 21.55 0.86
C LEU A 553 30.79 20.94 1.60
N GLY A 554 31.14 21.45 2.77
CA GLY A 554 32.24 20.93 3.58
C GLY A 554 32.00 19.50 4.08
N ALA A 555 30.77 19.16 4.48
CA ALA A 555 30.42 17.81 4.90
C ALA A 555 30.51 16.80 3.73
N GLU A 556 29.95 17.16 2.57
CA GLU A 556 29.93 16.29 1.38
C GLU A 556 31.32 16.14 0.75
N ALA A 557 32.11 17.22 0.70
CA ALA A 557 33.49 17.16 0.26
C ALA A 557 34.35 16.25 1.17
N LEU A 558 34.05 16.21 2.48
CA LEU A 558 34.72 15.31 3.41
C LEU A 558 34.37 13.85 3.15
N ILE A 559 33.08 13.54 2.91
CA ILE A 559 32.61 12.20 2.53
C ILE A 559 33.27 11.72 1.22
N HIS A 560 33.41 12.62 0.26
CA HIS A 560 34.10 12.31 -1.01
C HIS A 560 35.62 12.15 -0.86
N GLY A 561 36.24 12.61 0.22
CA GLY A 561 37.70 12.60 0.42
C GLY A 561 38.43 13.81 -0.20
N ASN A 562 37.72 14.83 -0.66
CA ASN A 562 38.31 16.06 -1.22
C ASN A 562 38.63 17.07 -0.12
N HIS A 563 39.76 16.86 0.56
CA HIS A 563 40.16 17.69 1.69
C HIS A 563 40.52 19.15 1.32
N GLN A 564 40.90 19.42 0.06
CA GLN A 564 41.18 20.81 -0.39
C GLN A 564 39.92 21.68 -0.36
N THR A 565 38.79 21.11 -0.80
CA THR A 565 37.50 21.79 -0.74
C THR A 565 37.06 21.99 0.71
N VAL A 566 37.29 20.97 1.57
CA VAL A 566 37.03 21.06 3.02
C VAL A 566 37.85 22.18 3.67
N GLU A 567 39.15 22.27 3.38
CA GLU A 567 40.03 23.35 3.85
C GLU A 567 39.47 24.72 3.47
N MET A 568 39.06 24.91 2.20
CA MET A 568 38.43 26.16 1.75
C MET A 568 37.16 26.47 2.54
N THR A 569 36.28 25.48 2.74
CA THR A 569 35.03 25.68 3.49
C THR A 569 35.25 26.06 4.95
N TYR A 570 36.21 25.41 5.63
CA TYR A 570 36.53 25.69 7.03
C TYR A 570 37.20 27.06 7.21
N GLN A 571 38.03 27.48 6.26
CA GLN A 571 38.59 28.84 6.24
C GLN A 571 37.49 29.90 6.09
N LYS A 572 36.52 29.68 5.19
CA LYS A 572 35.38 30.59 4.99
C LYS A 572 34.48 30.68 6.23
N LEU A 573 34.23 29.55 6.89
CA LEU A 573 33.42 29.48 8.11
C LEU A 573 34.18 29.89 9.37
N ARG A 574 35.50 30.09 9.31
CA ARG A 574 36.38 30.36 10.46
C ARG A 574 36.35 29.25 11.53
N ASN A 575 36.20 27.99 11.12
CA ASN A 575 36.22 26.82 12.00
C ASN A 575 37.65 26.34 12.23
N PHE A 576 38.39 27.03 13.10
CA PHE A 576 39.82 26.80 13.30
C PHE A 576 40.15 25.46 13.97
N ASP A 577 39.33 24.96 14.90
CA ASP A 577 39.61 23.68 15.58
C ASP A 577 39.55 22.50 14.61
N LYS A 578 38.54 22.50 13.71
CA LYS A 578 38.41 21.50 12.64
C LYS A 578 39.55 21.59 11.63
N LEU A 579 40.05 22.81 11.38
CA LEU A 579 41.17 23.05 10.48
C LEU A 579 42.48 22.53 11.07
N SER A 580 42.73 22.77 12.36
CA SER A 580 43.86 22.21 13.11
C SER A 580 43.86 20.69 13.11
N PHE A 581 42.69 20.07 13.33
CA PHE A 581 42.55 18.62 13.24
C PHE A 581 42.82 18.09 11.83
N LEU A 582 42.31 18.77 10.78
CA LEU A 582 42.59 18.40 9.39
C LEU A 582 44.09 18.45 9.07
N TYR A 583 44.82 19.45 9.57
CA TYR A 583 46.26 19.56 9.40
C TYR A 583 47.03 18.47 10.15
N LEU A 584 46.57 18.08 11.34
CA LEU A 584 47.13 16.91 12.04
C LEU A 584 46.92 15.63 11.22
N CYS A 585 45.71 15.38 10.70
CA CYS A 585 45.41 14.18 9.92
C CYS A 585 46.18 14.12 8.60
N THR A 586 46.37 15.26 7.94
CA THR A 586 47.13 15.34 6.67
C THR A 586 48.64 15.36 6.88
N GLY A 587 49.10 15.69 8.09
CA GLY A 587 50.52 15.81 8.45
C GLY A 587 51.16 17.14 8.05
N ASP A 588 50.39 18.23 7.95
CA ASP A 588 50.89 19.57 7.59
C ASP A 588 51.31 20.37 8.85
N GLU A 589 52.56 20.18 9.27
CA GLU A 589 53.14 20.86 10.44
C GLU A 589 53.30 22.38 10.23
N GLU A 590 53.53 22.83 8.99
CA GLU A 590 53.69 24.25 8.69
C GLU A 590 52.38 25.03 8.88
N LYS A 591 51.26 24.47 8.42
CA LYS A 591 49.96 25.12 8.62
C LYS A 591 49.50 25.01 10.07
N LEU A 592 49.81 23.92 10.76
CA LEU A 592 49.48 23.74 12.17
C LEU A 592 50.25 24.73 13.08
N THR A 593 51.53 24.99 12.81
CA THR A 593 52.30 26.04 13.51
C THR A 593 51.75 27.44 13.24
N ARG A 594 51.27 27.71 12.02
CA ARG A 594 50.54 28.97 11.73
C ARG A 594 49.23 29.06 12.52
N MET A 595 48.49 27.97 12.69
CA MET A 595 47.28 27.94 13.51
C MET A 595 47.58 28.21 14.99
N ALA A 596 48.69 27.69 15.52
CA ALA A 596 49.13 27.99 16.89
C ALA A 596 49.36 29.51 17.09
N LYS A 597 50.03 30.18 16.13
CA LYS A 597 50.22 31.64 16.16
C LYS A 597 48.92 32.43 16.01
N ILE A 598 47.98 31.94 15.20
CA ILE A 598 46.66 32.56 15.05
C ILE A 598 45.87 32.43 16.36
N ALA A 599 45.95 31.30 17.05
CA ALA A 599 45.32 31.10 18.36
C ALA A 599 45.95 32.03 19.42
N GLU A 600 47.27 32.19 19.41
CA GLU A 600 48.00 33.14 20.26
C GLU A 600 47.54 34.59 20.04
N HIS A 601 47.47 35.06 18.79
CA HIS A 601 46.97 36.40 18.48
C HIS A 601 45.49 36.60 18.87
N ARG A 602 44.68 35.53 18.87
CA ARG A 602 43.27 35.58 19.29
C ARG A 602 43.09 35.51 20.81
N GLY A 603 44.14 35.18 21.57
CA GLY A 603 44.06 34.90 23.01
C GLY A 603 43.28 33.62 23.33
N ASP A 604 43.18 32.67 22.40
CA ASP A 604 42.47 31.41 22.59
C ASP A 604 43.40 30.34 23.17
N PHE A 605 43.41 30.23 24.50
CA PHE A 605 44.28 29.30 25.21
C PHE A 605 43.95 27.83 24.92
N VAL A 606 42.69 27.50 24.60
CA VAL A 606 42.26 26.12 24.34
C VAL A 606 42.78 25.64 22.99
N SER A 607 42.57 26.40 21.92
CA SER A 607 43.12 26.04 20.60
C SER A 607 44.64 26.10 20.59
N ARG A 608 45.28 27.01 21.35
CA ARG A 608 46.74 27.03 21.54
C ARG A 608 47.23 25.75 22.23
N PHE A 609 46.55 25.29 23.27
CA PHE A 609 46.89 24.01 23.93
C PHE A 609 46.78 22.82 22.98
N GLN A 610 45.67 22.73 22.24
CA GLN A 610 45.42 21.62 21.32
C GLN A 610 46.46 21.59 20.20
N ASN A 611 46.76 22.74 19.59
CA ASN A 611 47.79 22.84 18.55
C ASN A 611 49.18 22.47 19.09
N ALA A 612 49.52 22.91 20.30
CA ALA A 612 50.76 22.53 20.96
C ALA A 612 50.83 21.02 21.27
N LEU A 613 49.72 20.42 21.70
CA LEU A 613 49.60 18.97 21.91
C LEU A 613 49.80 18.19 20.61
N TYR A 614 49.18 18.65 19.52
CA TYR A 614 49.31 18.04 18.18
C TYR A 614 50.74 18.11 17.64
N LEU A 615 51.45 19.22 17.87
CA LEU A 615 52.86 19.39 17.51
C LEU A 615 53.81 18.64 18.46
N GLY A 616 53.33 18.20 19.64
CA GLY A 616 54.18 17.68 20.71
C GLY A 616 55.05 18.74 21.37
N ASP A 617 54.70 20.02 21.20
CA ASP A 617 55.43 21.16 21.76
C ASP A 617 55.11 21.28 23.26
N VAL A 618 56.09 20.95 24.11
CA VAL A 618 55.93 20.96 25.56
C VAL A 618 56.15 22.34 26.14
N GLU A 619 57.05 23.13 25.55
CA GLU A 619 57.44 24.46 26.04
C GLU A 619 56.29 25.44 25.94
N THR A 620 55.58 25.46 24.80
CA THR A 620 54.39 26.32 24.63
C THR A 620 53.25 25.95 25.56
N ARG A 621 53.11 24.66 25.93
CA ARG A 621 52.12 24.21 26.95
C ARG A 621 52.48 24.73 28.34
N ILE A 622 53.75 24.62 28.73
CA ILE A 622 54.25 25.13 30.02
C ILE A 622 54.10 26.66 30.08
N GLN A 623 54.48 27.37 29.02
CA GLN A 623 54.35 28.82 28.92
C GLN A 623 52.88 29.25 29.06
N MET A 624 51.96 28.56 28.37
CA MET A 624 50.54 28.86 28.49
C MET A 624 50.01 28.60 29.91
N PHE A 625 50.41 27.52 30.57
CA PHE A 625 50.02 27.30 31.97
C PHE A 625 50.58 28.37 32.93
N LYS A 626 51.77 28.90 32.67
CA LYS A 626 52.31 30.06 33.40
C LYS A 626 51.49 31.33 33.16
N GLU A 627 51.09 31.60 31.91
CA GLU A 627 50.26 32.76 31.56
C GLU A 627 48.86 32.72 32.21
N ILE A 628 48.32 31.53 32.52
CA ILE A 628 47.01 31.31 33.17
C ILE A 628 47.16 31.12 34.71
N ASP A 629 48.37 31.27 35.27
CA ASP A 629 48.68 31.03 36.69
C ASP A 629 48.41 29.57 37.17
N LEU A 630 48.37 28.60 36.26
CA LEU A 630 48.21 27.16 36.55
C LEU A 630 49.56 26.48 36.82
N TYR A 631 50.30 27.00 37.80
CA TYR A 631 51.64 26.54 38.15
C TYR A 631 51.75 25.04 38.52
N PRO A 632 50.79 24.41 39.24
CA PRO A 632 50.88 22.98 39.54
C PRO A 632 50.90 22.10 38.27
N LEU A 633 50.13 22.49 37.24
CA LEU A 633 50.05 21.76 35.98
C LEU A 633 51.26 22.02 35.09
N ALA A 634 51.78 23.25 35.10
CA ALA A 634 53.06 23.60 34.48
C ALA A 634 54.22 22.78 35.07
N TYR A 635 54.27 22.65 36.40
CA TYR A 635 55.30 21.88 37.10
C TYR A 635 55.18 20.37 36.83
N LEU A 636 53.95 19.84 36.86
CA LEU A 636 53.68 18.43 36.54
C LEU A 636 54.10 18.09 35.11
N THR A 637 53.81 18.95 34.14
CA THR A 637 54.18 18.73 32.74
C THR A 637 55.70 18.87 32.51
N ALA A 638 56.35 19.86 33.12
CA ALA A 638 57.80 20.00 33.06
C ALA A 638 58.53 18.79 33.67
N LYS A 639 58.08 18.31 34.84
CA LYS A 639 58.71 17.18 35.55
C LYS A 639 58.49 15.84 34.86
N THR A 640 57.29 15.58 34.32
CA THR A 640 57.00 14.34 33.57
C THR A 640 57.76 14.25 32.24
N HIS A 641 58.04 15.39 31.60
CA HIS A 641 58.85 15.46 30.37
C HIS A 641 60.35 15.68 30.62
N GLY A 642 60.81 15.78 31.86
CA GLY A 642 62.24 15.87 32.23
C GLY A 642 62.89 17.25 32.08
N LEU A 643 62.10 18.33 32.01
CA LEU A 643 62.58 19.71 31.84
C LEU A 643 62.92 20.34 33.21
N THR A 644 64.15 20.13 33.69
CA THR A 644 64.58 20.55 35.04
C THR A 644 64.72 22.06 35.22
N GLU A 645 65.09 22.80 34.18
CA GLU A 645 65.25 24.26 34.23
C GLU A 645 63.90 24.98 34.40
N GLU A 646 62.90 24.53 33.63
CA GLU A 646 61.53 25.04 33.72
C GLU A 646 60.90 24.71 35.09
N CYS A 647 61.15 23.51 35.64
CA CYS A 647 60.73 23.14 37.00
C CYS A 647 61.26 24.11 38.06
N GLN A 648 62.55 24.48 38.00
CA GLN A 648 63.15 25.43 38.94
C GLN A 648 62.53 26.82 38.80
N SER A 649 62.31 27.29 37.56
CA SER A 649 61.66 28.58 37.32
C SER A 649 60.25 28.66 37.92
N ILE A 650 59.49 27.56 37.87
CA ILE A 650 58.13 27.49 38.41
C ILE A 650 58.15 27.46 39.94
N LEU A 651 59.09 26.73 40.54
CA LEU A 651 59.26 26.69 42.00
C LEU A 651 59.68 28.05 42.57
N GLU A 652 60.55 28.78 41.87
CA GLU A 652 60.95 30.15 42.23
C GLU A 652 59.77 31.13 42.16
N LEU A 653 58.94 31.03 41.13
CA LEU A 653 57.72 31.85 40.98
C LEU A 653 56.68 31.57 42.08
N CYS A 654 56.58 30.32 42.55
CA CYS A 654 55.64 29.93 43.62
C CYS A 654 56.20 30.08 45.04
N GLY A 655 57.51 30.26 45.22
CA GLY A 655 58.16 30.35 46.53
C GLY A 655 58.14 29.06 47.36
N LEU A 656 58.08 27.89 46.70
CA LEU A 656 57.98 26.57 47.32
C LEU A 656 59.24 25.72 47.08
N THR A 657 59.57 24.83 48.02
CA THR A 657 60.68 23.87 47.88
C THR A 657 60.16 22.50 47.43
N GLU A 658 60.97 21.74 46.68
CA GLU A 658 60.57 20.46 46.07
C GLU A 658 60.05 19.42 47.09
N ASP A 659 60.53 19.48 48.34
CA ASP A 659 60.15 18.58 49.44
C ASP A 659 58.69 18.76 49.93
N GLN A 660 58.01 19.83 49.53
CA GLN A 660 56.64 20.14 49.97
C GLN A 660 55.56 19.63 49.00
N ILE A 661 55.95 18.99 47.89
CA ILE A 661 55.05 18.61 46.79
C ILE A 661 54.88 17.10 46.73
N SER A 662 53.64 16.62 46.81
CA SER A 662 53.31 15.21 46.56
C SER A 662 52.83 15.02 45.11
N MET A 663 53.32 13.97 44.45
CA MET A 663 53.02 13.68 43.05
C MET A 663 52.28 12.34 42.92
N PRO A 664 51.34 12.22 41.96
CA PRO A 664 50.75 10.92 41.60
C PRO A 664 51.77 10.03 40.86
N GLU A 665 51.58 8.71 40.89
CA GLU A 665 52.40 7.75 40.13
C GLU A 665 52.24 8.02 38.62
N SER A 666 53.27 8.59 38.00
CA SER A 666 53.27 8.92 36.57
C SER A 666 53.71 7.72 35.73
N GLY A 667 52.92 7.35 34.73
CA GLY A 667 53.29 6.37 33.70
C GLY A 667 54.35 6.88 32.71
N GLN A 668 54.67 6.06 31.70
CA GLN A 668 55.65 6.40 30.67
C GLN A 668 55.11 7.50 29.73
N ALA A 669 55.95 8.49 29.40
CA ALA A 669 55.57 9.58 28.50
C ALA A 669 55.34 9.05 27.08
N PHE A 670 54.15 9.30 26.52
CA PHE A 670 53.83 8.99 25.14
C PHE A 670 54.16 10.18 24.24
N ALA A 671 54.92 9.94 23.17
CA ALA A 671 55.05 10.91 22.10
C ALA A 671 53.78 10.87 21.23
N PRO A 672 53.32 12.02 20.70
CA PRO A 672 52.24 12.00 19.71
C PRO A 672 52.68 11.16 18.50
N THR A 673 51.77 10.31 18.04
CA THR A 673 51.97 9.47 16.86
C THR A 673 52.22 10.35 15.64
N LYS A 674 53.40 10.22 15.02
CA LYS A 674 53.73 10.93 13.78
C LYS A 674 53.00 10.27 12.61
N VAL A 675 52.47 11.10 11.71
CA VAL A 675 51.83 10.63 10.47
C VAL A 675 52.87 9.89 9.63
N ILE A 676 52.59 8.64 9.25
CA ILE A 676 53.54 7.75 8.56
C ILE A 676 53.81 8.23 7.12
N ALA A 677 52.85 8.89 6.47
CA ALA A 677 52.99 9.50 5.15
C ALA A 677 52.21 10.83 5.06
N PRO A 678 52.87 11.98 4.79
CA PRO A 678 52.17 13.26 4.67
C PRO A 678 51.33 13.28 3.39
N THR A 679 50.00 13.40 3.55
CA THR A 679 49.02 13.44 2.44
C THR A 679 48.65 14.88 2.04
N CYS A 680 49.38 15.88 2.52
CA CYS A 680 49.07 17.30 2.33
C CYS A 680 49.02 17.78 0.86
N LYS A 681 49.69 17.10 -0.08
CA LYS A 681 49.79 17.52 -1.50
C LYS A 681 48.74 16.92 -2.43
N ALA A 682 48.13 15.80 -2.06
CA ALA A 682 47.14 15.10 -2.88
C ALA A 682 45.88 14.89 -2.06
N ASN A 683 44.70 14.95 -2.70
CA ASN A 683 43.47 14.55 -2.02
C ASN A 683 43.57 13.09 -1.54
N TRP A 684 42.82 12.76 -0.50
CA TRP A 684 42.62 11.35 -0.16
C TRP A 684 41.96 10.63 -1.33
N PRO A 685 42.05 9.29 -1.44
CA PRO A 685 41.38 8.55 -2.48
C PRO A 685 39.94 9.02 -2.62
N VAL A 686 39.67 9.69 -3.74
CA VAL A 686 38.38 10.35 -3.95
C VAL A 686 37.40 9.26 -4.33
N LYS A 687 36.23 9.25 -3.69
CA LYS A 687 35.11 8.42 -4.14
C LYS A 687 34.86 8.70 -5.62
N GLU A 688 34.92 7.68 -6.48
CA GLU A 688 34.59 7.84 -7.89
C GLU A 688 33.19 8.47 -8.00
N ALA A 689 33.12 9.64 -8.63
CA ALA A 689 31.84 10.20 -9.02
C ALA A 689 31.23 9.22 -10.03
N SER A 690 30.00 8.77 -9.76
CA SER A 690 29.29 7.84 -10.64
C SER A 690 28.93 8.56 -11.93
N HIS A 691 29.85 8.68 -12.88
CA HIS A 691 29.56 9.22 -14.20
C HIS A 691 28.53 8.32 -14.87
N SER A 692 27.29 8.77 -15.01
CA SER A 692 26.28 7.97 -15.70
C SER A 692 26.66 7.76 -17.17
N SER A 693 26.15 6.67 -17.76
CA SER A 693 26.30 6.38 -19.19
C SER A 693 25.87 7.55 -20.10
N PHE A 694 25.04 8.47 -19.58
CA PHE A 694 24.58 9.66 -20.28
C PHE A 694 25.66 10.73 -20.40
N GLU A 695 26.49 10.95 -19.37
CA GLU A 695 27.58 11.93 -19.43
C GLU A 695 28.68 11.48 -20.41
N LYS A 696 28.96 10.17 -20.45
CA LYS A 696 29.83 9.55 -21.48
C LYS A 696 29.30 9.74 -22.90
N ALA A 697 27.97 9.69 -23.09
CA ALA A 697 27.34 9.97 -24.38
C ALA A 697 27.38 11.47 -24.74
N LEU A 698 27.30 12.36 -23.75
CA LEU A 698 27.35 13.82 -23.94
C LEU A 698 28.75 14.33 -24.29
N LEU A 699 29.80 13.70 -23.74
CA LEU A 699 31.21 14.04 -24.00
C LEU A 699 31.69 13.57 -25.39
N GLY A 700 30.86 12.88 -26.17
CA GLY A 700 31.16 12.52 -27.56
C GLY A 700 32.16 11.37 -27.71
N GLU A 701 32.46 10.62 -26.65
CA GLU A 701 33.40 9.48 -26.69
C GLU A 701 32.81 8.18 -27.26
N VAL A 702 31.54 8.19 -27.71
CA VAL A 702 30.96 7.06 -28.46
C VAL A 702 30.87 7.42 -29.94
N SER A 703 32.04 7.52 -30.60
CA SER A 703 32.10 7.45 -32.05
C SER A 703 32.18 5.98 -32.49
N GLY A 704 31.02 5.42 -32.86
CA GLY A 704 30.92 4.34 -33.85
C GLY A 704 31.07 2.90 -33.33
N ALA A 705 29.94 2.27 -33.02
CA ALA A 705 29.55 0.92 -33.44
C ALA A 705 28.33 0.49 -32.60
N VAL A 706 27.14 0.60 -33.18
CA VAL A 706 25.96 -0.14 -32.68
C VAL A 706 25.94 -1.43 -33.48
N GLU A 707 26.57 -2.47 -32.96
CA GLU A 707 26.23 -3.85 -33.32
C GLU A 707 25.63 -4.52 -32.08
N ASP A 708 24.44 -5.09 -32.29
CA ASP A 708 23.79 -6.03 -31.38
C ASP A 708 24.78 -7.13 -30.98
N GLU A 709 25.15 -7.22 -29.70
CA GLU A 709 25.42 -8.51 -29.09
C GLU A 709 24.85 -8.61 -27.68
N THR A 710 24.18 -9.74 -27.50
CA THR A 710 23.73 -10.39 -26.28
C THR A 710 24.78 -10.38 -25.16
N SER A 711 24.33 -10.28 -23.90
CA SER A 711 25.09 -10.60 -22.67
C SER A 711 25.93 -11.88 -22.83
N PRO A 712 27.13 -12.04 -22.21
CA PRO A 712 27.34 -11.84 -20.77
C PRO A 712 28.76 -11.37 -20.32
N ASP A 713 28.87 -11.12 -18.99
CA ASP A 713 30.05 -11.23 -18.12
C ASP A 713 31.38 -10.50 -18.41
N LEU A 714 31.79 -9.73 -17.38
CA LEU A 714 33.13 -9.62 -16.74
C LEU A 714 33.31 -8.18 -16.23
N LEU A 715 33.15 -7.94 -14.92
CA LEU A 715 34.16 -8.04 -13.86
C LEU A 715 35.32 -7.03 -14.00
N ASN A 716 35.27 -6.03 -13.11
CA ASN A 716 36.35 -5.39 -12.33
C ASN A 716 35.89 -3.94 -12.05
N GLU A 717 36.08 -3.34 -10.89
CA GLU A 717 36.83 -3.69 -9.67
C GLU A 717 36.31 -2.74 -8.59
N ASP A 718 36.30 -3.23 -7.35
CA ASP A 718 36.59 -2.54 -6.10
C ASP A 718 36.65 -0.99 -6.08
N ALA A 719 35.71 -0.36 -5.36
CA ALA A 719 36.02 0.79 -4.51
C ALA A 719 34.92 1.03 -3.44
N PRO A 720 35.25 0.93 -2.14
CA PRO A 720 34.31 1.02 -1.02
C PRO A 720 34.11 2.47 -0.56
N VAL A 721 32.88 2.86 -0.21
CA VAL A 721 32.64 4.17 0.42
C VAL A 721 31.98 4.03 1.77
N ILE A 722 32.79 4.46 2.73
CA ILE A 722 32.54 4.76 4.14
C ILE A 722 31.85 6.12 4.23
N ALA A 723 30.81 6.25 5.07
CA ALA A 723 30.56 7.47 5.83
C ALA A 723 29.53 7.23 6.94
N ASP A 724 30.05 7.28 8.18
CA ASP A 724 29.53 8.04 9.32
C ASP A 724 28.29 8.92 9.03
N GLY A 725 27.27 8.98 9.86
CA GLY A 725 27.23 8.71 11.29
C GLY A 725 26.46 9.85 11.98
N THR A 726 25.74 9.48 13.03
CA THR A 726 25.44 10.32 14.21
C THR A 726 24.71 11.67 14.05
N GLY A 727 23.64 11.82 14.83
CA GLY A 727 23.54 13.02 15.66
C GLY A 727 22.18 13.69 15.72
N LEU A 728 21.40 13.28 16.71
CA LEU A 728 20.90 14.11 17.81
C LEU A 728 19.98 15.30 17.50
N ALA A 729 18.85 15.24 18.19
CA ALA A 729 17.82 16.24 18.38
C ALA A 729 18.34 17.63 18.78
N GLY A 730 17.60 18.64 18.33
CA GLY A 730 17.66 20.02 18.78
C GLY A 730 16.33 20.69 18.42
N GLU A 731 15.72 21.31 19.43
CA GLU A 731 14.34 21.74 19.58
C GLU A 731 13.97 23.02 18.80
N ASP A 732 12.73 23.45 19.03
CA ASP A 732 12.09 24.77 18.83
C ASP A 732 11.19 24.88 17.57
N GLU A 733 9.86 24.78 17.75
CA GLU A 733 8.93 25.86 18.15
C GLU A 733 8.86 27.00 17.11
N ALA A 734 7.71 27.53 16.67
CA ALA A 734 6.30 27.32 16.94
C ALA A 734 5.49 28.02 15.80
N ASP A 735 4.16 27.83 15.86
CA ASP A 735 3.09 28.65 15.27
C ASP A 735 2.67 28.43 13.80
N ALA A 736 1.62 27.62 13.65
CA ALA A 736 0.28 28.20 13.43
C ALA A 736 -0.82 27.18 13.78
N VAL A 737 -1.53 27.51 14.85
CA VAL A 737 -2.67 26.83 15.47
C VAL A 737 -3.93 27.05 14.63
N GLU A 738 -4.66 25.98 14.34
CA GLU A 738 -6.13 25.92 14.22
C GLU A 738 -6.49 24.41 14.28
N GLY A 739 -7.30 23.88 15.19
CA GLY A 739 -8.36 24.56 15.92
C GLY A 739 -9.65 23.72 15.99
N TRP A 740 -9.55 22.47 16.48
CA TRP A 740 -10.59 21.71 17.21
C TRP A 740 -11.78 21.11 16.44
N ASP A 741 -11.90 19.78 16.48
CA ASP A 741 -13.09 19.16 17.07
C ASP A 741 -12.71 17.80 17.71
N MET A 742 -12.89 17.74 19.02
CA MET A 742 -12.67 16.59 19.90
C MET A 742 -14.03 16.22 20.51
N GLY A 743 -14.34 14.94 20.50
CA GLY A 743 -15.39 14.31 21.29
C GLY A 743 -15.70 12.94 20.70
N ASP A 744 -15.69 11.83 21.40
CA ASP A 744 -15.38 11.49 22.78
C ASP A 744 -14.99 10.01 22.73
N ASP A 745 -14.00 9.59 23.53
CA ASP A 745 -14.15 8.44 24.43
C ASP A 745 -12.85 8.25 25.22
N ILE A 746 -12.84 8.89 26.39
CA ILE A 746 -11.87 8.69 27.47
C ILE A 746 -12.19 7.36 28.15
N GLY A 747 -11.20 6.48 28.21
CA GLY A 747 -11.27 5.20 28.92
C GLY A 747 -9.91 4.76 29.45
N LEU A 748 -9.34 5.57 30.36
CA LEU A 748 -8.46 5.22 31.47
C LEU A 748 -7.32 4.20 31.28
N ASP A 749 -6.12 4.73 31.45
CA ASP A 749 -4.83 4.06 31.63
C ASP A 749 -4.82 2.88 32.62
N THR A 750 -4.07 1.84 32.25
CA THR A 750 -3.15 1.20 33.19
C THR A 750 -1.77 1.10 32.55
N ALA A 751 -0.85 1.86 33.12
CA ALA A 751 0.57 1.91 32.78
C ALA A 751 1.28 0.57 33.04
N GLY A 752 2.29 0.28 32.21
CA GLY A 752 3.39 -0.64 32.51
C GLY A 752 3.49 -1.85 31.60
N ASP A 753 4.17 -1.73 30.46
CA ASP A 753 5.47 -2.39 30.20
C ASP A 753 5.89 -2.11 28.75
N ASP A 754 6.91 -1.27 28.58
CA ASP A 754 7.59 -1.05 27.31
C ASP A 754 8.54 -2.23 27.04
N SER A 755 8.23 -3.02 26.02
CA SER A 755 9.24 -3.78 25.27
C SER A 755 8.89 -3.70 23.78
N GLU A 756 9.73 -3.00 23.03
CA GLU A 756 9.66 -2.90 21.56
C GLU A 756 9.82 -4.29 20.94
N PHE A 757 8.70 -4.90 20.55
CA PHE A 757 8.70 -6.09 19.70
C PHE A 757 8.77 -5.67 18.22
N VAL A 758 9.88 -6.00 17.55
CA VAL A 758 10.05 -5.82 16.10
C VAL A 758 9.04 -6.70 15.35
N ASN A 759 8.07 -6.05 14.72
CA ASN A 759 7.01 -6.69 13.94
C ASN A 759 7.49 -6.90 12.48
N VAL A 760 7.87 -8.12 12.12
CA VAL A 760 8.47 -8.46 10.79
C VAL A 760 7.42 -8.80 9.72
N ASP A 761 6.11 -8.69 10.00
CA ASP A 761 5.06 -9.14 9.07
C ASP A 761 4.44 -8.02 8.19
N ASN A 762 5.13 -6.87 7.99
CA ASN A 762 4.66 -5.80 7.09
C ASN A 762 5.58 -5.61 5.87
N PRO A 763 5.18 -6.00 4.64
CA PRO A 763 5.98 -5.82 3.43
C PRO A 763 6.17 -4.35 3.00
N ASP A 764 5.37 -3.43 3.57
CA ASP A 764 5.31 -2.01 3.17
C ASP A 764 5.71 -1.02 4.30
N ALA A 765 6.35 -1.49 5.38
CA ALA A 765 6.93 -0.59 6.37
C ALA A 765 8.25 0.00 5.81
N PRO A 766 8.50 1.33 5.90
CA PRO A 766 9.79 1.90 5.54
C PRO A 766 10.82 1.41 6.56
N VAL A 767 11.55 0.35 6.21
CA VAL A 767 12.64 -0.18 7.01
C VAL A 767 13.75 0.86 6.98
N GLU A 768 13.97 1.53 8.11
CA GLU A 768 15.13 2.39 8.33
C GLU A 768 16.38 1.62 7.89
N ALA A 769 17.03 2.16 6.86
CA ALA A 769 18.24 1.60 6.29
C ALA A 769 19.27 1.40 7.40
N ALA A 770 19.90 0.23 7.41
CA ALA A 770 21.02 -0.10 8.28
C ALA A 770 22.01 1.08 8.30
N GLY A 771 22.22 1.65 9.50
CA GLY A 771 23.16 2.75 9.68
C GLY A 771 24.59 2.32 9.28
N PRO A 772 25.42 3.25 8.79
CA PRO A 772 26.82 2.97 8.50
C PRO A 772 27.51 2.50 9.79
N GLY A 773 27.98 1.24 9.80
CA GLY A 773 28.62 0.61 10.96
C GLY A 773 27.89 -0.61 11.55
N SER A 774 26.73 -1.04 11.02
CA SER A 774 26.10 -2.28 11.47
C SER A 774 26.93 -3.51 11.09
N SER A 775 27.24 -4.36 12.06
CA SER A 775 27.94 -5.62 11.80
C SER A 775 27.11 -6.52 10.89
N GLU A 776 27.75 -7.33 10.05
CA GLU A 776 27.06 -8.34 9.23
C GLU A 776 26.23 -9.29 10.10
N ALA A 777 26.69 -9.57 11.32
CA ALA A 777 25.94 -10.33 12.31
C ALA A 777 24.59 -9.67 12.68
N ASP A 778 24.55 -8.35 12.85
CA ASP A 778 23.31 -7.65 13.20
C ASP A 778 22.31 -7.65 12.04
N MET A 779 22.82 -7.64 10.80
CA MET A 779 21.98 -7.73 9.61
C MET A 779 21.26 -9.08 9.52
N TRP A 780 21.91 -10.19 9.91
CA TRP A 780 21.28 -11.51 9.89
C TRP A 780 20.04 -11.61 10.77
N ALA A 781 20.07 -11.02 11.97
CA ALA A 781 18.93 -11.00 12.89
C ALA A 781 17.75 -10.18 12.34
N ARG A 782 18.03 -9.14 11.53
CA ARG A 782 17.00 -8.32 10.87
C ARG A 782 16.41 -9.00 9.63
N ASN A 783 17.27 -9.67 8.85
CA ASN A 783 16.91 -10.26 7.57
C ASN A 783 16.09 -11.55 7.70
N SER A 784 16.21 -12.27 8.83
CA SER A 784 15.63 -13.59 9.00
C SER A 784 14.80 -13.73 10.28
N PRO A 785 13.59 -14.33 10.21
CA PRO A 785 12.79 -14.68 11.38
C PRO A 785 13.15 -16.06 11.97
N LEU A 786 14.25 -16.69 11.52
CA LEU A 786 14.69 -18.02 11.96
C LEU A 786 15.59 -17.90 13.19
N ALA A 787 15.26 -18.60 14.27
CA ALA A 787 16.03 -18.54 15.52
C ALA A 787 17.51 -18.91 15.34
N ALA A 788 17.83 -19.81 14.41
CA ALA A 788 19.20 -20.23 14.12
C ALA A 788 20.08 -19.09 13.56
N ASP A 789 19.50 -18.19 12.74
CA ASP A 789 20.23 -17.06 12.18
C ASP A 789 20.54 -16.01 13.27
N HIS A 790 19.64 -15.84 14.24
CA HIS A 790 19.85 -14.99 15.43
C HIS A 790 20.93 -15.55 16.38
N VAL A 791 21.00 -16.88 16.52
CA VAL A 791 22.07 -17.55 17.28
C VAL A 791 23.43 -17.31 16.63
N ALA A 792 23.52 -17.41 15.29
CA ALA A 792 24.75 -17.13 14.56
C ALA A 792 25.20 -15.67 14.72
N ALA A 793 24.24 -14.72 14.71
CA ALA A 793 24.50 -13.32 14.98
C ALA A 793 25.09 -13.08 16.39
N GLY A 794 24.70 -13.88 17.38
CA GLY A 794 25.07 -13.69 18.79
C GLY A 794 23.95 -13.09 19.64
N SER A 795 22.80 -12.81 19.03
CA SER A 795 21.59 -12.32 19.68
C SER A 795 20.81 -13.48 20.31
N PHE A 796 21.41 -14.15 21.31
CA PHE A 796 20.82 -15.34 21.93
C PHE A 796 19.46 -15.08 22.57
N GLU A 797 19.24 -13.89 23.14
CA GLU A 797 17.97 -13.51 23.75
C GLU A 797 16.83 -13.47 22.72
N SER A 798 17.07 -12.84 21.57
CA SER A 798 16.08 -12.79 20.48
C SER A 798 15.76 -14.19 19.95
N ALA A 799 16.78 -15.05 19.79
CA ALA A 799 16.56 -16.45 19.43
C ALA A 799 15.71 -17.21 20.44
N MET A 800 15.94 -17.00 21.75
CA MET A 800 15.15 -17.63 22.81
C MET A 800 13.70 -17.15 22.81
N GLN A 801 13.46 -15.85 22.62
CA GLN A 801 12.11 -15.29 22.51
C GLN A 801 11.36 -15.86 21.29
N LEU A 802 12.03 -15.98 20.13
CA LEU A 802 11.45 -16.60 18.94
C LEU A 802 11.07 -18.07 19.20
N LEU A 803 11.94 -18.85 19.83
CA LEU A 803 11.64 -20.25 20.19
C LEU A 803 10.52 -20.35 21.23
N ASN A 804 10.47 -19.45 22.21
CA ASN A 804 9.35 -19.40 23.16
C ASN A 804 8.01 -19.18 22.44
N ARG A 805 7.94 -18.21 21.52
CA ARG A 805 6.73 -17.93 20.73
C ARG A 805 6.36 -19.06 19.77
N GLN A 806 7.34 -19.69 19.12
CA GLN A 806 7.10 -20.67 18.07
C GLN A 806 6.66 -22.03 18.62
N ILE A 807 7.25 -22.48 19.73
CA ILE A 807 7.10 -23.86 20.25
C ILE A 807 6.90 -23.94 21.76
N GLY A 808 6.87 -22.82 22.49
CA GLY A 808 6.75 -22.82 23.95
C GLY A 808 8.02 -23.28 24.66
N ALA A 809 9.20 -22.95 24.12
CA ALA A 809 10.47 -23.28 24.77
C ALA A 809 10.67 -22.47 26.07
N VAL A 810 10.92 -23.17 27.19
CA VAL A 810 11.13 -22.57 28.52
C VAL A 810 12.50 -22.94 29.09
N ASN A 811 12.95 -24.18 28.89
CA ASN A 811 14.24 -24.64 29.40
C ASN A 811 15.31 -24.63 28.29
N PHE A 812 16.14 -23.58 28.28
CA PHE A 812 17.18 -23.38 27.26
C PHE A 812 18.54 -24.00 27.61
N ALA A 813 18.73 -24.53 28.82
CA ALA A 813 20.02 -25.10 29.25
C ALA A 813 20.54 -26.22 28.32
N PRO A 814 19.69 -27.15 27.81
CA PRO A 814 20.13 -28.18 26.87
C PRO A 814 20.60 -27.63 25.50
N LEU A 815 20.12 -26.45 25.09
CA LEU A 815 20.46 -25.84 23.80
C LEU A 815 21.80 -25.09 23.80
N LYS A 816 22.40 -24.83 24.97
CA LYS A 816 23.64 -24.06 25.10
C LYS A 816 24.81 -24.61 24.26
N PRO A 817 25.13 -25.92 24.25
CA PRO A 817 26.23 -26.44 23.43
C PRO A 817 25.99 -26.19 21.95
N ARG A 818 24.74 -26.35 21.50
CA ARG A 818 24.35 -26.12 20.11
C ARG A 818 24.40 -24.65 19.71
N PHE A 819 24.00 -23.74 20.61
CA PHE A 819 24.09 -22.30 20.38
C PHE A 819 25.55 -21.85 20.19
N LEU A 820 26.46 -22.33 21.03
CA LEU A 820 27.88 -22.02 20.93
C LEU A 820 28.52 -22.62 19.66
N GLU A 821 28.13 -23.83 19.27
CA GLU A 821 28.58 -24.46 18.02
C GLU A 821 28.24 -23.60 16.80
N ILE A 822 26.99 -23.12 16.70
CA ILE A 822 26.53 -22.26 15.60
C ILE A 822 27.24 -20.90 15.63
N TYR A 823 27.37 -20.30 16.81
CA TYR A 823 28.03 -19.01 16.98
C TYR A 823 29.52 -19.04 16.58
N GLN A 824 30.22 -20.13 16.90
CA GLN A 824 31.63 -20.30 16.54
C GLN A 824 31.80 -20.64 15.06
N ALA A 825 30.94 -21.49 14.49
CA ALA A 825 31.05 -21.93 13.10
C ALA A 825 30.85 -20.79 12.08
N SER A 826 30.13 -19.73 12.45
CA SER A 826 29.85 -18.58 11.57
C SER A 826 31.00 -17.58 11.47
N ARG A 827 32.09 -17.74 12.24
CA ARG A 827 33.18 -16.76 12.37
C ARG A 827 34.56 -17.35 12.08
N THR A 828 35.35 -16.64 11.29
CA THR A 828 36.76 -16.92 11.02
C THR A 828 37.61 -15.69 11.35
N PHE A 829 38.84 -15.88 11.81
CA PHE A 829 39.72 -14.79 12.23
C PHE A 829 40.99 -14.79 11.38
N LEU A 830 41.32 -13.63 10.81
CA LEU A 830 42.46 -13.42 9.93
C LEU A 830 43.47 -12.49 10.64
N PRO A 831 44.68 -12.96 10.96
CA PRO A 831 45.66 -12.11 11.65
C PRO A 831 46.09 -10.96 10.73
N ALA A 832 45.97 -9.72 11.20
CA ALA A 832 46.38 -8.53 10.45
C ALA A 832 47.90 -8.29 10.58
N ASN A 833 48.35 -7.69 11.68
CA ASN A 833 49.76 -7.42 12.00
C ASN A 833 50.01 -7.60 13.50
N ALA A 834 51.28 -7.77 13.89
CA ALA A 834 51.66 -7.86 15.30
C ALA A 834 51.24 -6.58 16.06
N GLY A 835 50.42 -6.75 17.10
CA GLY A 835 49.90 -5.64 17.92
C GLY A 835 48.51 -5.12 17.53
N LEU A 836 47.93 -5.58 16.42
CA LEU A 836 46.55 -5.29 16.03
C LEU A 836 45.66 -6.52 16.24
N SER A 837 44.39 -6.28 16.57
CA SER A 837 43.38 -7.34 16.67
C SER A 837 43.20 -8.06 15.32
N PRO A 838 42.97 -9.39 15.29
CA PRO A 838 42.66 -10.10 14.06
C PRO A 838 41.38 -9.55 13.40
N MET A 839 41.37 -9.51 12.07
CA MET A 839 40.17 -9.19 11.31
C MET A 839 39.16 -10.35 11.39
N LEU A 840 37.91 -10.02 11.65
CA LEU A 840 36.81 -10.98 11.70
C LEU A 840 36.19 -11.15 10.30
N ASN A 841 35.99 -12.39 9.87
CA ASN A 841 35.34 -12.71 8.60
C ASN A 841 34.20 -13.72 8.84
N TYR A 842 33.04 -13.48 8.21
CA TYR A 842 31.81 -14.24 8.43
C TYR A 842 31.58 -15.29 7.34
N VAL A 843 31.12 -16.48 7.73
CA VAL A 843 30.86 -17.60 6.80
C VAL A 843 29.38 -17.59 6.38
N ARG A 844 29.14 -17.45 5.07
CA ARG A 844 27.80 -17.24 4.48
C ARG A 844 27.22 -18.50 3.83
N ARG A 845 25.90 -18.71 3.97
CA ARG A 845 25.19 -19.81 3.28
C ARG A 845 24.95 -19.53 1.80
N ASN A 846 24.76 -18.25 1.45
CA ASN A 846 24.54 -17.80 0.08
C ASN A 846 25.84 -17.14 -0.40
N ILE A 847 26.70 -17.92 -1.05
CA ILE A 847 28.05 -17.49 -1.46
C ILE A 847 27.98 -16.47 -2.61
N ASP A 848 27.00 -16.62 -3.50
CA ASP A 848 26.88 -15.83 -4.72
C ASP A 848 26.06 -14.53 -4.54
N GLU A 849 25.40 -14.36 -3.38
CA GLU A 849 24.54 -13.21 -3.15
C GLU A 849 25.35 -12.02 -2.59
N THR A 850 25.30 -10.91 -3.31
CA THR A 850 26.03 -9.67 -2.99
C THR A 850 25.18 -8.64 -2.24
N ASP A 851 23.85 -8.83 -2.16
CA ASP A 851 22.92 -7.94 -1.49
C ASP A 851 22.93 -8.15 0.04
N SER A 852 23.26 -7.11 0.80
CA SER A 852 23.37 -7.15 2.27
C SER A 852 22.06 -7.56 2.97
N ARG A 853 20.92 -7.38 2.29
CA ARG A 853 19.57 -7.72 2.79
C ARG A 853 19.26 -9.22 2.73
N LYS A 854 20.05 -9.98 1.98
CA LYS A 854 19.86 -11.43 1.79
C LYS A 854 21.07 -12.24 2.26
N LEU A 855 22.05 -11.57 2.87
CA LEU A 855 23.16 -12.24 3.52
C LEU A 855 22.66 -12.99 4.73
N LEU A 856 23.07 -14.26 4.81
CA LEU A 856 22.60 -15.19 5.81
C LEU A 856 23.77 -16.12 6.23
N PRO A 857 23.82 -16.53 7.50
CA PRO A 857 24.91 -17.31 8.04
C PRO A 857 24.83 -18.79 7.63
N VAL A 858 25.98 -19.47 7.61
CA VAL A 858 26.04 -20.94 7.58
C VAL A 858 25.65 -21.51 8.92
N ILE A 859 24.80 -22.54 8.90
CA ILE A 859 24.47 -23.33 10.09
C ILE A 859 25.08 -24.73 9.93
N PRO A 860 25.93 -25.17 10.87
CA PRO A 860 26.57 -26.48 10.84
C PRO A 860 25.55 -27.61 11.07
N ARG A 861 25.82 -28.82 10.56
CA ARG A 861 24.96 -30.02 10.60
C ARG A 861 23.65 -29.88 9.81
N SER A 862 23.71 -30.24 8.52
CA SER A 862 22.53 -30.29 7.64
C SER A 862 21.56 -31.41 8.06
N LEU A 863 20.31 -31.33 7.59
CA LEU A 863 19.31 -32.39 7.79
C LEU A 863 19.82 -33.78 7.37
N ASP A 864 20.60 -33.85 6.29
CA ASP A 864 21.19 -35.10 5.78
C ASP A 864 22.19 -35.72 6.76
N THR A 865 23.00 -34.90 7.46
CA THR A 865 23.92 -35.42 8.48
C THR A 865 23.17 -36.02 9.68
N LEU A 866 22.05 -35.39 10.09
CA LEU A 866 21.23 -35.89 11.19
C LEU A 866 20.53 -37.20 10.83
N SER A 867 20.06 -37.34 9.58
CA SER A 867 19.34 -38.54 9.11
C SER A 867 20.26 -39.72 8.80
N THR A 868 21.48 -39.46 8.30
CA THR A 868 22.41 -40.51 7.86
C THR A 868 23.38 -40.96 8.94
N VAL A 869 23.87 -40.05 9.80
CA VAL A 869 24.91 -40.35 10.80
C VAL A 869 24.28 -40.54 12.18
N ASP A 870 23.68 -39.49 12.73
CA ASP A 870 23.22 -39.48 14.12
C ASP A 870 22.05 -40.48 14.33
N LEU A 871 21.15 -40.59 13.35
CA LEU A 871 20.06 -41.58 13.40
C LEU A 871 20.58 -43.03 13.36
N GLN A 872 21.61 -43.33 12.57
CA GLN A 872 22.24 -44.65 12.51
C GLN A 872 22.95 -44.99 13.82
N GLU A 873 23.54 -44.00 14.49
CA GLU A 873 24.13 -44.17 15.83
C GLU A 873 23.06 -44.53 16.86
N GLY A 874 21.94 -43.80 16.90
CA GLY A 874 20.79 -44.12 17.74
C GLY A 874 20.22 -45.53 17.49
N TYR A 875 20.11 -45.94 16.22
CA TYR A 875 19.70 -47.30 15.85
C TYR A 875 20.70 -48.36 16.27
N THR A 876 22.00 -48.06 16.22
CA THR A 876 23.05 -48.98 16.68
C THR A 876 23.04 -49.10 18.20
N ALA A 877 22.78 -48.02 18.93
CA ALA A 877 22.58 -48.05 20.38
C ALA A 877 21.40 -48.94 20.77
N MET A 878 20.28 -48.87 20.04
CA MET A 878 19.12 -49.75 20.25
C MET A 878 19.47 -51.23 20.01
N ARG A 879 20.15 -51.55 18.91
CA ARG A 879 20.54 -52.93 18.56
C ARG A 879 21.56 -53.52 19.54
N THR A 880 22.49 -52.71 20.02
CA THR A 880 23.54 -53.10 20.97
C THR A 880 23.11 -53.03 22.44
N ASN A 881 21.85 -52.68 22.69
CA ASN A 881 21.24 -52.59 24.02
C ASN A 881 21.85 -51.52 24.95
N LYS A 882 22.44 -50.47 24.37
CA LYS A 882 22.97 -49.29 25.08
C LYS A 882 21.93 -48.16 25.09
N LEU A 883 20.85 -48.36 25.86
CA LEU A 883 19.65 -47.51 25.78
C LEU A 883 19.87 -46.09 26.31
N GLU A 884 20.69 -45.89 27.34
CA GLU A 884 21.00 -44.56 27.90
C GLU A 884 21.66 -43.66 26.85
N ASN A 885 22.69 -44.17 26.17
CA ASN A 885 23.35 -43.45 25.07
C ASN A 885 22.38 -43.20 23.90
N GLY A 886 21.48 -44.16 23.63
CA GLY A 886 20.46 -44.01 22.60
C GLY A 886 19.51 -42.84 22.88
N VAL A 887 18.99 -42.75 24.10
CA VAL A 887 18.11 -41.63 24.53
C VAL A 887 18.82 -40.29 24.34
N VAL A 888 20.06 -40.15 24.83
CA VAL A 888 20.84 -38.91 24.69
C VAL A 888 21.06 -38.57 23.22
N THR A 889 21.32 -39.56 22.36
CA THR A 889 21.51 -39.35 20.92
C THR A 889 20.25 -38.82 20.25
N PHE A 890 19.08 -39.44 20.51
CA PHE A 890 17.81 -38.97 19.93
C PHE A 890 17.38 -37.62 20.49
N GLN A 891 17.65 -37.34 21.77
CA GLN A 891 17.43 -36.02 22.37
C GLN A 891 18.33 -34.95 21.71
N ASN A 892 19.61 -35.25 21.46
CA ASN A 892 20.51 -34.34 20.75
C ASN A 892 20.04 -34.05 19.31
N ILE A 893 19.47 -35.05 18.62
CA ILE A 893 18.87 -34.84 17.29
C ILE A 893 17.68 -33.89 17.39
N LEU A 894 16.77 -34.11 18.36
CA LEU A 894 15.62 -33.23 18.60
C LEU A 894 16.06 -31.79 18.92
N GLN A 895 17.05 -31.63 19.79
CA GLN A 895 17.61 -30.33 20.16
C GLN A 895 18.32 -29.63 19.00
N SER A 896 18.98 -30.40 18.12
CA SER A 896 19.61 -29.85 16.91
C SER A 896 18.57 -29.37 15.90
N LEU A 897 17.46 -30.10 15.74
CA LEU A 897 16.37 -29.74 14.83
C LEU A 897 15.61 -28.47 15.24
N LEU A 898 15.61 -28.13 16.53
CA LEU A 898 15.03 -26.89 17.04
C LEU A 898 15.68 -25.63 16.46
N VAL A 899 16.95 -25.72 16.08
CA VAL A 899 17.80 -24.59 15.66
C VAL A 899 18.45 -24.91 14.31
N ASN A 900 17.75 -25.65 13.45
CA ASN A 900 18.21 -26.02 12.12
C ASN A 900 17.52 -25.19 11.03
N VAL A 901 18.12 -25.13 9.85
CA VAL A 901 17.56 -24.45 8.67
C VAL A 901 17.59 -25.39 7.48
N VAL A 902 16.49 -25.42 6.73
CA VAL A 902 16.33 -26.22 5.52
C VAL A 902 16.03 -25.33 4.32
N GLY A 903 16.33 -25.80 3.11
CA GLY A 903 16.24 -25.02 1.88
C GLY A 903 14.90 -25.12 1.16
N SER A 904 14.04 -26.09 1.50
CA SER A 904 12.75 -26.28 0.83
C SER A 904 11.66 -26.75 1.76
N GLU A 905 10.40 -26.49 1.39
CA GLU A 905 9.22 -26.97 2.09
C GLU A 905 9.17 -28.50 2.20
N ALA A 906 9.64 -29.23 1.18
CA ALA A 906 9.74 -30.69 1.22
C ALA A 906 10.68 -31.20 2.33
N GLN A 907 11.79 -30.50 2.57
CA GLN A 907 12.73 -30.82 3.66
C GLN A 907 12.14 -30.48 5.04
N VAL A 908 11.20 -29.54 5.13
CA VAL A 908 10.47 -29.28 6.39
C VAL A 908 9.61 -30.49 6.77
N ASP A 909 8.94 -31.11 5.80
CA ASP A 909 8.14 -32.31 6.03
C ASP A 909 9.01 -33.52 6.42
N GLU A 910 10.19 -33.65 5.82
CA GLU A 910 11.19 -34.65 6.22
C GLU A 910 11.69 -34.43 7.66
N ALA A 911 11.97 -33.18 8.03
CA ALA A 911 12.37 -32.82 9.40
C ALA A 911 11.26 -33.14 10.41
N LYS A 912 9.98 -32.85 10.10
CA LYS A 912 8.84 -33.23 10.96
C LYS A 912 8.71 -34.74 11.11
N ALA A 913 8.92 -35.51 10.04
CA ALA A 913 8.92 -36.96 10.10
C ALA A 913 10.08 -37.50 10.95
N LEU A 914 11.25 -36.86 10.90
CA LEU A 914 12.40 -37.20 11.73
C LEU A 914 12.16 -36.89 13.21
N ILE A 915 11.54 -35.76 13.55
CA ILE A 915 11.12 -35.39 14.91
C ILE A 915 10.20 -36.47 15.49
N ALA A 916 9.16 -36.85 14.73
CA ALA A 916 8.20 -37.87 15.16
C ALA A 916 8.89 -39.22 15.44
N LYS A 917 9.84 -39.65 14.57
CA LYS A 917 10.63 -40.86 14.80
C LYS A 917 11.47 -40.76 16.07
N CYS A 918 12.23 -39.68 16.24
CA CYS A 918 13.11 -39.51 17.40
C CYS A 918 12.31 -39.47 18.71
N MET A 919 11.11 -38.87 18.70
CA MET A 919 10.18 -38.88 19.83
C MET A 919 9.76 -40.31 20.21
N GLU A 920 9.31 -41.10 19.23
CA GLU A 920 8.86 -42.49 19.45
C GLU A 920 10.00 -43.39 19.96
N TYR A 921 11.22 -43.22 19.43
CA TYR A 921 12.41 -43.94 19.90
C TYR A 921 12.81 -43.55 21.32
N THR A 922 12.78 -42.26 21.63
CA THR A 922 13.09 -41.74 22.96
C THR A 922 12.10 -42.27 24.00
N LEU A 923 10.80 -42.21 23.69
CA LEU A 923 9.72 -42.75 24.52
C LEU A 923 9.88 -44.26 24.76
N ALA A 924 10.15 -45.03 23.69
CA ALA A 924 10.33 -46.47 23.81
C ALA A 924 11.52 -46.82 24.71
N MET A 925 12.67 -46.19 24.49
CA MET A 925 13.87 -46.44 25.30
C MET A 925 13.68 -46.01 26.75
N SER A 926 13.00 -44.89 27.00
CA SER A 926 12.76 -44.39 28.36
C SER A 926 11.83 -45.29 29.17
N ILE A 927 10.78 -45.85 28.54
CA ILE A 927 9.91 -46.89 29.15
C ILE A 927 10.73 -48.11 29.58
N GLU A 928 11.61 -48.59 28.70
CA GLU A 928 12.45 -49.76 28.96
C GLU A 928 13.51 -49.49 30.05
N LEU A 929 14.05 -48.27 30.12
CA LEU A 929 14.96 -47.84 31.19
C LEU A 929 14.24 -47.80 32.55
N GLU A 930 13.05 -47.21 32.62
CA GLU A 930 12.27 -47.18 33.87
C GLU A 930 11.92 -48.60 34.35
N ARG A 931 11.55 -49.49 33.43
CA ARG A 931 11.34 -50.91 33.74
C ARG A 931 12.59 -51.56 34.35
N ARG A 932 13.78 -51.28 33.80
CA ARG A 932 15.05 -51.81 34.34
C ARG A 932 15.36 -51.26 35.72
N GLN A 933 15.11 -49.97 35.96
CA GLN A 933 15.29 -49.36 37.28
C GLN A 933 14.40 -50.06 38.32
N LEU A 934 13.13 -50.32 37.99
CA LEU A 934 12.22 -51.07 38.85
C LEU A 934 12.68 -52.53 39.09
N ALA A 935 13.31 -53.16 38.09
CA ALA A 935 13.85 -54.52 38.25
C ALA A 935 15.10 -54.57 39.15
N THR A 936 15.90 -53.52 39.17
CA THR A 936 17.10 -53.41 40.03
C THR A 936 16.80 -52.99 41.47
N ALA A 937 15.62 -52.43 41.75
CA ALA A 937 15.24 -51.89 43.06
C ALA A 937 14.92 -52.94 44.15
N GLY A 938 14.96 -54.24 43.82
CA GLY A 938 15.18 -55.32 44.79
C GLY A 938 14.11 -55.54 45.89
N GLY A 939 12.84 -55.21 45.66
CA GLY A 939 11.74 -55.50 46.59
C GLY A 939 10.65 -56.38 45.97
N ASP A 940 10.41 -57.58 46.53
CA ASP A 940 9.30 -58.48 46.15
C ASP A 940 7.95 -57.89 46.58
N SER A 941 7.43 -56.91 45.83
CA SER A 941 6.04 -56.47 45.93
C SER A 941 5.31 -56.80 44.63
N ASP A 942 4.14 -57.46 44.76
CA ASP A 942 3.30 -57.83 43.61
C ASP A 942 2.90 -56.61 42.75
N GLU A 943 2.84 -55.40 43.35
CA GLU A 943 2.57 -54.14 42.66
C GLU A 943 3.72 -53.68 41.74
N GLN A 944 4.98 -53.84 42.17
CA GLN A 944 6.13 -53.52 41.31
C GLN A 944 6.24 -54.50 40.15
N LEU A 945 5.95 -55.79 40.37
CA LEU A 945 5.91 -56.79 39.31
C LEU A 945 4.78 -56.50 38.31
N LYS A 946 3.60 -56.11 38.79
CA LYS A 946 2.49 -55.63 37.93
C LYS A 946 2.95 -54.46 37.07
N ARG A 947 3.58 -53.45 37.66
CA ARG A 947 4.07 -52.27 36.93
C ARG A 947 5.17 -52.61 35.91
N GLN A 948 6.07 -53.55 36.22
CA GLN A 948 7.08 -54.02 35.26
C GLN A 948 6.44 -54.73 34.05
N LEU A 949 5.39 -55.51 34.27
CA LEU A 949 4.64 -56.16 33.20
C LEU A 949 3.91 -55.12 32.33
N GLU A 950 3.26 -54.12 32.93
CA GLU A 950 2.63 -53.00 32.23
C GLU A 950 3.63 -52.23 31.35
N LEU A 951 4.76 -51.79 31.91
CA LEU A 951 5.79 -51.07 31.16
C LEU A 951 6.36 -51.91 30.00
N SER A 952 6.54 -53.22 30.21
CA SER A 952 6.98 -54.12 29.14
C SER A 952 5.95 -54.24 28.01
N ALA A 953 4.66 -54.16 28.32
CA ALA A 953 3.60 -54.14 27.33
C ALA A 953 3.54 -52.79 26.59
N TYR A 954 3.66 -51.67 27.32
CA TYR A 954 3.71 -50.32 26.75
C TYR A 954 4.92 -50.09 25.85
N PHE A 955 6.05 -50.75 26.13
CA PHE A 955 7.23 -50.71 25.26
C PHE A 955 6.96 -51.21 23.82
N THR A 956 5.87 -51.98 23.62
CA THR A 956 5.49 -52.51 22.30
C THR A 956 4.60 -51.57 21.48
N VAL A 957 4.13 -50.47 22.09
CA VAL A 957 3.17 -49.51 21.52
C VAL A 957 3.84 -48.45 20.63
N PRO A 958 4.99 -47.85 20.98
CA PRO A 958 5.66 -46.86 20.15
C PRO A 958 5.93 -47.33 18.72
N LYS A 959 5.85 -46.40 17.76
CA LYS A 959 5.96 -46.67 16.32
C LYS A 959 7.42 -46.79 15.88
N LEU A 960 8.04 -47.91 16.22
CA LEU A 960 9.43 -48.23 15.86
C LEU A 960 9.54 -48.92 14.48
N ASP A 961 10.69 -48.78 13.82
CA ASP A 961 11.05 -49.58 12.65
C ASP A 961 10.95 -51.08 12.95
N VAL A 962 10.58 -51.87 11.94
CA VAL A 962 10.20 -53.28 12.06
C VAL A 962 11.24 -54.12 12.81
N SER A 963 12.53 -53.88 12.58
CA SER A 963 13.63 -54.59 13.24
C SER A 963 13.72 -54.29 14.74
N HIS A 964 13.52 -53.04 15.14
CA HIS A 964 13.57 -52.60 16.54
C HIS A 964 12.29 -52.99 17.28
N ARG A 965 11.13 -52.95 16.61
CA ARG A 965 9.84 -53.40 17.18
C ARG A 965 9.86 -54.87 17.57
N GLN A 966 10.59 -55.72 16.82
CA GLN A 966 10.78 -57.13 17.18
C GLN A 966 11.54 -57.31 18.48
N LEU A 967 12.55 -56.49 18.74
CA LEU A 967 13.30 -56.54 20.00
C LEU A 967 12.38 -56.23 21.19
N ALA A 968 11.52 -55.21 21.05
CA ALA A 968 10.53 -54.85 22.07
C ALA A 968 9.51 -55.96 22.32
N LEU A 969 8.90 -56.49 21.26
CA LEU A 969 7.93 -57.58 21.36
C LEU A 969 8.53 -58.85 21.97
N MET A 970 9.78 -59.17 21.67
CA MET A 970 10.46 -60.32 22.27
C MET A 970 10.78 -60.12 23.75
N ALA A 971 11.19 -58.92 24.15
CA ALA A 971 11.44 -58.59 25.54
C ALA A 971 10.15 -58.72 26.38
N ALA A 972 9.03 -58.20 25.85
CA ALA A 972 7.71 -58.32 26.46
C ALA A 972 7.23 -59.79 26.52
N MET A 973 7.37 -60.52 25.41
CA MET A 973 6.98 -61.94 25.33
C MET A 973 7.74 -62.82 26.34
N LYS A 974 9.05 -62.64 26.47
CA LYS A 974 9.88 -63.41 27.41
C LYS A 974 9.49 -63.14 28.87
N LEU A 975 9.28 -61.86 29.22
CA LEU A 975 8.92 -61.45 30.57
C LEU A 975 7.51 -61.91 30.96
N ALA A 976 6.54 -61.79 30.04
CA ALA A 976 5.19 -62.30 30.25
C ALA A 976 5.19 -63.82 30.44
N PHE A 977 5.97 -64.55 29.65
CA PHE A 977 6.07 -66.01 29.75
C PHE A 977 6.74 -66.47 31.06
N SER A 978 7.82 -65.82 31.51
CA SER A 978 8.49 -66.17 32.77
C SER A 978 7.58 -65.96 34.00
N ASN A 979 6.69 -64.97 33.94
CA ASN A 979 5.76 -64.62 35.02
C ASN A 979 4.38 -65.31 34.92
N LYS A 980 4.24 -66.30 34.02
CA LYS A 980 3.01 -67.09 33.81
C LYS A 980 1.80 -66.27 33.33
N GLN A 981 2.03 -65.20 32.58
CA GLN A 981 1.00 -64.39 31.92
C GLN A 981 0.79 -64.90 30.49
N PHE A 982 0.10 -66.04 30.35
CA PHE A 982 0.05 -66.78 29.08
C PHE A 982 -0.80 -66.08 28.01
N SER A 983 -1.81 -65.29 28.38
CA SER A 983 -2.68 -64.61 27.42
C SER A 983 -1.92 -63.47 26.71
N SER A 984 -1.21 -62.65 27.49
CA SER A 984 -0.38 -61.55 26.98
C SER A 984 0.82 -62.06 26.18
N ALA A 985 1.47 -63.14 26.65
CA ALA A 985 2.57 -63.77 25.92
C ALA A 985 2.13 -64.33 24.54
N LEU A 986 0.92 -64.90 24.45
CA LEU A 986 0.33 -65.38 23.20
C LEU A 986 0.05 -64.24 22.24
N SER A 987 -0.46 -63.10 22.73
CA SER A 987 -0.69 -61.90 21.94
C SER A 987 0.60 -61.35 21.34
N PHE A 988 1.65 -61.19 22.16
CA PHE A 988 2.96 -60.75 21.68
C PHE A 988 3.57 -61.74 20.70
N ALA A 989 3.45 -63.05 20.93
CA ALA A 989 3.93 -64.08 19.99
C ALA A 989 3.22 -63.98 18.64
N ASN A 990 1.90 -63.75 18.60
CA ASN A 990 1.17 -63.54 17.36
C ASN A 990 1.62 -62.28 16.62
N ARG A 991 1.87 -61.17 17.33
CA ARG A 991 2.41 -59.93 16.74
C ARG A 991 3.83 -60.11 16.18
N VAL A 992 4.69 -60.89 16.85
CA VAL A 992 6.02 -61.26 16.33
C VAL A 992 5.91 -62.07 15.03
N LEU A 993 4.97 -63.03 14.97
CA LEU A 993 4.74 -63.83 13.77
C LEU A 993 4.17 -63.02 12.60
N ALA A 994 3.29 -62.05 12.88
CA ALA A 994 2.70 -61.18 11.87
C ALA A 994 3.74 -60.23 11.23
N ASN A 995 4.67 -59.71 12.02
CA ASN A 995 5.68 -58.76 11.53
C ASN A 995 6.79 -59.41 10.68
N GLY A 996 7.02 -60.73 10.84
CA GLY A 996 8.06 -61.50 10.14
C GLY A 996 9.49 -61.11 10.53
N GLY A 997 10.44 -62.03 10.68
CA GLY A 997 11.79 -61.68 11.17
C GLY A 997 12.82 -62.80 11.03
N ALA A 998 13.96 -62.65 11.72
CA ALA A 998 15.03 -63.64 11.67
C ALA A 998 14.50 -65.04 12.09
N PRO A 999 14.88 -66.13 11.39
CA PRO A 999 14.25 -67.46 11.55
C PRO A 999 14.33 -67.99 12.99
N LYS A 1000 15.41 -67.67 13.72
CA LYS A 1000 15.58 -68.02 15.14
C LYS A 1000 14.52 -67.38 16.05
N LEU A 1001 14.11 -66.13 15.76
CA LEU A 1001 13.14 -65.39 16.56
C LEU A 1001 11.72 -65.90 16.31
N VAL A 1002 11.42 -66.18 15.05
CA VAL A 1002 10.13 -66.77 14.62
C VAL A 1002 9.96 -68.17 15.22
N GLU A 1003 11.01 -68.99 15.28
CA GLU A 1003 10.95 -70.31 15.91
C GLU A 1003 10.71 -70.22 17.42
N GLN A 1004 11.36 -69.28 18.12
CA GLN A 1004 11.11 -69.02 19.54
C GLN A 1004 9.66 -68.57 19.80
N ALA A 1005 9.13 -67.65 18.98
CA ALA A 1005 7.74 -67.21 19.09
C ALA A 1005 6.73 -68.35 18.85
N LYS A 1006 6.99 -69.24 17.89
CA LYS A 1006 6.15 -70.44 17.65
C LYS A 1006 6.14 -71.39 18.86
N LYS A 1007 7.30 -71.61 19.50
CA LYS A 1007 7.40 -72.43 20.72
C LYS A 1007 6.61 -71.84 21.88
N VAL A 1008 6.77 -70.53 22.13
CA VAL A 1008 6.02 -69.82 23.18
C VAL A 1008 4.52 -69.84 22.89
N LYS A 1009 4.10 -69.62 21.64
CA LYS A 1009 2.70 -69.70 21.23
C LYS A 1009 2.07 -71.07 21.53
N GLN A 1010 2.72 -72.17 21.10
CA GLN A 1010 2.21 -73.53 21.35
C GLN A 1010 2.12 -73.86 22.84
N GLN A 1011 3.05 -73.36 23.65
CA GLN A 1011 3.03 -73.58 25.10
C GLN A 1011 1.97 -72.74 25.81
N ALA A 1012 1.78 -71.48 25.38
CA ALA A 1012 0.73 -70.61 25.92
C ALA A 1012 -0.68 -71.09 25.55
N GLU A 1013 -0.89 -71.61 24.32
CA GLU A 1013 -2.18 -72.20 23.89
C GLU A 1013 -2.54 -73.45 24.71
N ARG A 1014 -1.54 -74.24 25.14
CA ARG A 1014 -1.75 -75.44 25.98
C ARG A 1014 -2.07 -75.13 27.44
N ALA A 1015 -1.62 -73.99 27.96
CA ALA A 1015 -1.78 -73.61 29.37
C ALA A 1015 -3.16 -73.04 29.70
N GLY A 1016 -3.98 -72.69 28.69
CA GLY A 1016 -5.26 -72.00 28.87
C GLY A 1016 -5.08 -70.51 29.18
N SER A 1017 -6.06 -69.67 28.81
CA SER A 1017 -6.03 -68.21 28.95
C SER A 1017 -6.17 -67.74 30.40
N SER A 1018 -5.31 -68.20 31.31
CA SER A 1018 -5.23 -67.71 32.68
C SER A 1018 -4.04 -66.77 32.82
N ASP A 1019 -4.33 -65.52 33.11
CA ASP A 1019 -3.36 -64.52 33.53
C ASP A 1019 -3.36 -64.46 35.06
N LYS A 1020 -2.18 -64.53 35.68
CA LYS A 1020 -2.05 -64.59 37.16
C LYS A 1020 -2.21 -63.20 37.78
N ILE A 1021 -1.79 -62.16 37.07
CA ILE A 1021 -1.79 -60.77 37.52
C ILE A 1021 -2.69 -59.97 36.58
N ASP A 1022 -3.58 -59.16 37.13
CA ASP A 1022 -4.41 -58.25 36.36
C ASP A 1022 -3.61 -57.00 35.99
N VAL A 1023 -3.40 -56.78 34.69
CA VAL A 1023 -2.52 -55.76 34.11
C VAL A 1023 -3.39 -54.78 33.33
N GLU A 1024 -3.20 -53.47 33.50
CA GLU A 1024 -3.96 -52.44 32.77
C GLU A 1024 -3.48 -52.30 31.31
N TYR A 1025 -3.66 -53.34 30.51
CA TYR A 1025 -3.27 -53.36 29.10
C TYR A 1025 -4.38 -53.97 28.24
N ASP A 1026 -5.14 -53.12 27.56
CA ASP A 1026 -6.10 -53.57 26.54
C ASP A 1026 -5.41 -53.66 25.17
N GLN A 1027 -5.34 -54.88 24.65
CA GLN A 1027 -4.71 -55.17 23.37
C GLN A 1027 -5.54 -54.78 22.14
N PHE A 1028 -6.84 -54.52 22.32
CA PHE A 1028 -7.79 -54.19 21.24
C PHE A 1028 -8.13 -52.71 21.19
N ALA A 1029 -7.92 -51.97 22.28
CA ALA A 1029 -8.13 -50.53 22.32
C ALA A 1029 -6.93 -49.78 21.72
N ASP A 1030 -7.21 -48.77 20.90
CA ASP A 1030 -6.21 -47.82 20.45
C ASP A 1030 -5.95 -46.77 21.55
N PHE A 1031 -4.73 -46.76 22.07
CA PHE A 1031 -4.26 -45.81 23.05
C PHE A 1031 -2.83 -45.37 22.77
N GLU A 1032 -2.46 -44.21 23.29
CA GLU A 1032 -1.08 -43.71 23.27
C GLU A 1032 -0.50 -43.68 24.68
N VAL A 1033 0.82 -43.73 24.83
CA VAL A 1033 1.46 -43.77 26.15
C VAL A 1033 1.80 -42.36 26.59
N CYS A 1034 1.38 -41.97 27.79
CA CYS A 1034 1.77 -40.72 28.42
C CYS A 1034 3.29 -40.70 28.64
N ALA A 1035 4.00 -39.73 28.06
CA ALA A 1035 5.46 -39.69 28.13
C ALA A 1035 6.02 -39.32 29.53
N ALA A 1036 5.19 -38.87 30.48
CA ALA A 1036 5.62 -38.55 31.84
C ALA A 1036 5.39 -39.69 32.84
N SER A 1037 4.21 -40.30 32.80
CA SER A 1037 3.75 -41.34 33.73
C SER A 1037 3.80 -42.76 33.14
N TYR A 1038 4.06 -42.90 31.84
CA TYR A 1038 4.02 -44.18 31.12
C TYR A 1038 2.75 -44.98 31.41
N THR A 1039 1.60 -44.31 31.29
CA THR A 1039 0.25 -44.86 31.43
C THR A 1039 -0.53 -44.64 30.14
N PRO A 1040 -1.54 -45.47 29.84
CA PRO A 1040 -2.29 -45.38 28.60
C PRO A 1040 -3.22 -44.15 28.59
N ILE A 1041 -3.31 -43.51 27.43
CA ILE A 1041 -4.23 -42.44 27.08
C ILE A 1041 -5.15 -42.98 25.99
N TYR A 1042 -6.33 -43.45 26.38
CA TYR A 1042 -7.31 -44.03 25.46
C TYR A 1042 -7.96 -42.96 24.57
N SER A 1043 -8.33 -43.35 23.35
CA SER A 1043 -9.02 -42.47 22.39
C SER A 1043 -10.28 -41.84 23.00
N GLY A 1044 -10.34 -40.50 23.06
CA GLY A 1044 -11.45 -39.74 23.63
C GLY A 1044 -11.20 -39.17 25.03
N SER A 1045 -10.13 -39.59 25.71
CA SER A 1045 -9.67 -38.95 26.97
C SER A 1045 -9.00 -37.60 26.70
N GLN A 1046 -9.14 -36.64 27.63
CA GLN A 1046 -8.47 -35.35 27.52
C GLN A 1046 -6.96 -35.54 27.62
N SER A 1047 -6.22 -35.09 26.60
CA SER A 1047 -4.76 -35.14 26.55
C SER A 1047 -4.20 -33.81 26.10
N VAL A 1048 -2.97 -33.54 26.51
CA VAL A 1048 -2.20 -32.35 26.15
C VAL A 1048 -0.94 -32.82 25.44
N SER A 1049 -0.59 -32.18 24.33
CA SER A 1049 0.62 -32.51 23.58
C SER A 1049 1.70 -31.45 23.77
N CYS A 1050 2.95 -31.87 23.67
CA CYS A 1050 4.07 -30.95 23.48
C CYS A 1050 3.97 -30.32 22.06
N PRO A 1051 4.11 -29.00 21.90
CA PRO A 1051 3.98 -28.34 20.59
C PRO A 1051 5.07 -28.69 19.56
N PHE A 1052 6.23 -29.17 20.01
CA PHE A 1052 7.38 -29.46 19.15
C PHE A 1052 7.46 -30.94 18.72
N ASP A 1053 7.58 -31.86 19.68
CA ASP A 1053 7.80 -33.29 19.41
C ASP A 1053 6.49 -34.08 19.23
N GLY A 1054 5.34 -33.48 19.57
CA GLY A 1054 4.02 -34.10 19.46
C GLY A 1054 3.73 -35.17 20.53
N ALA A 1055 4.60 -35.32 21.54
CA ALA A 1055 4.40 -36.29 22.60
C ALA A 1055 3.14 -35.98 23.43
N LYS A 1056 2.33 -37.00 23.72
CA LYS A 1056 1.10 -36.84 24.51
C LYS A 1056 1.32 -37.04 26.00
N TYR A 1057 0.62 -36.23 26.76
CA TYR A 1057 0.64 -36.18 28.21
C TYR A 1057 -0.80 -36.14 28.76
N GLN A 1058 -0.96 -36.66 29.97
CA GLN A 1058 -2.17 -36.45 30.76
C GLN A 1058 -2.27 -34.98 31.19
N THR A 1059 -3.49 -34.47 31.39
CA THR A 1059 -3.75 -33.06 31.73
C THR A 1059 -3.04 -32.57 32.99
N GLN A 1060 -2.73 -33.46 33.93
CA GLN A 1060 -1.99 -33.17 35.16
C GLN A 1060 -0.55 -32.65 34.93
N TYR A 1061 0.03 -32.92 33.75
CA TYR A 1061 1.39 -32.50 33.40
C TYR A 1061 1.42 -31.21 32.57
N LYS A 1062 0.27 -30.56 32.35
CA LYS A 1062 0.22 -29.26 31.67
C LYS A 1062 1.05 -28.23 32.46
N GLY A 1063 1.90 -27.50 31.76
CA GLY A 1063 2.79 -26.49 32.36
C GLY A 1063 4.13 -27.03 32.89
N GLN A 1064 4.38 -28.34 32.78
CA GLN A 1064 5.70 -28.91 33.06
C GLN A 1064 6.56 -28.97 31.79
N VAL A 1065 7.88 -29.08 31.97
CA VAL A 1065 8.81 -29.28 30.86
C VAL A 1065 8.65 -30.69 30.30
N CYS A 1066 8.59 -30.80 28.97
CA CYS A 1066 8.51 -32.06 28.25
C CYS A 1066 9.69 -32.98 28.61
N LYS A 1067 9.42 -34.21 29.06
CA LYS A 1067 10.47 -35.20 29.40
C LYS A 1067 11.21 -35.76 28.18
N ILE A 1068 10.66 -35.60 26.98
CA ILE A 1068 11.28 -36.12 25.74
C ILE A 1068 12.27 -35.10 25.20
N CYS A 1069 11.82 -33.89 24.81
CA CYS A 1069 12.74 -32.88 24.28
C CYS A 1069 13.47 -32.05 25.35
N GLU A 1070 13.04 -32.07 26.62
CA GLU A 1070 13.61 -31.32 27.76
C GLU A 1070 13.58 -29.78 27.65
N VAL A 1071 12.98 -29.24 26.59
CA VAL A 1071 13.02 -27.80 26.27
C VAL A 1071 11.64 -27.14 26.36
N CYS A 1072 10.59 -27.79 25.82
CA CYS A 1072 9.28 -27.17 25.64
C CYS A 1072 8.35 -27.39 26.83
N GLU A 1073 7.46 -26.43 27.09
CA GLU A 1073 6.38 -26.55 28.07
C GLU A 1073 5.18 -27.32 27.48
N ILE A 1074 4.67 -28.29 28.23
CA ILE A 1074 3.57 -29.15 27.81
C ILE A 1074 2.27 -28.33 27.75
N GLY A 1075 1.69 -28.22 26.56
CA GLY A 1075 0.42 -27.53 26.33
C GLY A 1075 0.49 -26.01 26.18
N ALA A 1076 1.69 -25.47 25.95
CA ALA A 1076 1.88 -24.07 25.61
C ALA A 1076 1.22 -23.72 24.26
N ALA A 1077 0.71 -22.49 24.13
CA ALA A 1077 0.21 -21.97 22.86
C ALA A 1077 1.40 -21.60 21.96
N ALA A 1078 1.45 -22.17 20.76
CA ALA A 1078 2.61 -22.07 19.87
C ALA A 1078 2.17 -21.89 18.41
N SER A 1079 2.91 -21.09 17.64
CA SER A 1079 2.63 -20.86 16.21
C SER A 1079 3.12 -21.98 15.28
N GLY A 1080 3.92 -22.91 15.80
CA GLY A 1080 4.59 -23.98 15.05
C GLY A 1080 6.05 -23.63 14.71
N LEU A 1081 6.89 -24.66 14.63
CA LEU A 1081 8.32 -24.56 14.34
C LEU A 1081 8.55 -24.04 12.91
N ARG A 1082 9.35 -22.97 12.78
CA ARG A 1082 9.76 -22.41 11.48
C ARG A 1082 11.20 -22.81 11.16
N LEU A 1083 11.37 -23.65 10.14
CA LEU A 1083 12.70 -24.08 9.64
C LEU A 1083 13.02 -23.52 8.24
N TRP A 1084 12.05 -22.89 7.57
CA TRP A 1084 12.15 -22.36 6.22
C TRP A 1084 11.26 -21.12 6.03
N VAL A 1085 11.65 -20.20 5.16
CA VAL A 1085 10.87 -19.01 4.76
C VAL A 1085 10.86 -18.89 3.24
N ARG A 1086 9.68 -18.62 2.67
CA ARG A 1086 9.46 -18.52 1.23
C ARG A 1086 9.93 -17.16 0.72
N GLY A 1087 10.91 -17.13 -0.19
CA GLY A 1087 11.49 -15.90 -0.73
C GLY A 1087 12.87 -15.55 -0.18
N LEU A 1088 13.45 -16.42 0.66
CA LEU A 1088 14.90 -16.52 0.85
C LEU A 1088 15.56 -17.24 -0.32
#